data_AF-A0A849FWC7-F1
#
_entry.id   AF-A0A849FWC7-F1
#
_cell.length_a   1.000
_cell.length_b   1.000
_cell.length_c   1.000
_cell.angle_alpha   90.00
_cell.angle_beta   90.00
_cell.angle_gamma   90.00
#
_symmetry.space_group_name_H-M   'P 1'
#
loop_
_entity.id
_entity.type
_entity.pdbx_description
1 polymer ?
#
loop_
_entity_poly.entity_id
_entity_poly.type
_entity_poly.pdbx_seq_one_letter_code
_entity_poly.pdbx_strand_id
1 'polypeptide(L)'
;MNKAITDGLVLMPPPFANGLDLWSRGDGTAGTATYDGLATAAFVPSDADFGGCLELLKTETPQRLRSMDQTPILPGCYLRITARVKAISGSLPTVQISAFGAGAGDVELTGVTTLGPATTLSAYGEVVEVTAIVGTGARPGVDMAWGDGALYGHFGIDLTGPDGGVIRIDDLVIEDVTSVFLRNLMDWVDVKDFGAVGDGVTDNTAAFEAADAAANGRSVLVSDGVFALVDNVTFESDVRFQGTVTMPDDKHLGLRQNFDFDSYADAFGDETLGFKKAFQALLKYSDHEGLDLCGRSIALTEPIDMQAAVPDVTTFANRRVIRNGQFDAVDGPAWTAGTATSQASYEVSNPLQLTAVSNVANVEVGSLITGNGVGREVYVTDRNIGAQTLTLSQPLYDAVGTQTYTFTRFRYLLDFSGFESLSRLNISDVEFKCDGFASSVMLSKQGLIWHFRDCYFNKPKDRGITSIGRACQGMLIDCCQFLSNEQQLLAQDRNSIGFNINANDVKLRDNRAVRFGHWVVMKGSGHLIQGNHWFQGDEASNATRQAGLVLTQTNSKIVITGNYIDNCFIEWNNEHDAEPEFSGELGFGSLSITGNIFTATRVGAWFRFIVVKPYGPDHFINGLNVSGNTFKAVDGNIDRVDKLDDSIATLDLGRSRNINWTGNTSHAVNQWTASPAMLQVNQATPASSWACDFSGWMPFGGRARNVTGVVAVGALRDAANATDHATPYSTPEQGPDGAEVALVWPRPLKGKVNITARMDNPF
;
A
#
# COMPACT_ATOMS: atom_id res chain seq x y z
N MET A 1 -7.38 16.58 40.86
CA MET A 1 -8.29 15.83 41.75
C MET A 1 -7.66 15.86 43.14
N ASN A 2 -8.39 16.29 44.16
CA ASN A 2 -7.90 16.34 45.54
C ASN A 2 -8.08 14.96 46.19
N LYS A 3 -6.98 14.31 46.52
CA LYS A 3 -6.85 12.97 47.09
C LYS A 3 -7.44 12.86 48.50
N ALA A 4 -7.46 13.94 49.28
CA ALA A 4 -8.18 13.95 50.54
C ALA A 4 -9.68 13.71 50.35
N ILE A 5 -10.24 14.25 49.26
CA ILE A 5 -11.66 14.12 48.92
C ILE A 5 -11.96 12.79 48.24
N THR A 6 -11.14 12.35 47.28
CA THR A 6 -11.44 11.16 46.48
C THR A 6 -11.07 9.84 47.17
N ASP A 7 -10.05 9.86 48.01
CA ASP A 7 -9.51 8.65 48.64
C ASP A 7 -9.78 8.66 50.17
N GLY A 8 -10.53 9.67 50.67
CA GLY A 8 -10.98 9.77 52.06
C GLY A 8 -9.87 9.97 53.09
N LEU A 9 -8.74 10.56 52.70
CA LEU A 9 -7.56 10.66 53.56
C LEU A 9 -7.76 11.71 54.66
N VAL A 10 -7.45 11.32 55.89
CA VAL A 10 -7.33 12.23 57.03
C VAL A 10 -5.91 12.79 57.02
N LEU A 11 -5.77 14.02 56.53
CA LEU A 11 -4.46 14.68 56.40
C LEU A 11 -4.14 15.61 57.57
N MET A 12 -5.15 16.24 58.15
CA MET A 12 -4.99 17.25 59.19
C MET A 12 -4.49 16.61 60.50
N PRO A 13 -3.37 17.11 61.07
CA PRO A 13 -2.95 16.74 62.41
C PRO A 13 -4.01 17.09 63.47
N PRO A 14 -3.99 16.44 64.64
CA PRO A 14 -4.89 16.78 65.73
C PRO A 14 -4.59 18.20 66.24
N PRO A 15 -5.59 19.06 66.45
CA PRO A 15 -5.36 20.37 67.04
C PRO A 15 -4.77 20.23 68.46
N PHE A 16 -3.96 21.19 68.90
CA PHE A 16 -3.33 21.16 70.23
C PHE A 16 -4.36 21.07 71.37
N ALA A 17 -5.58 21.56 71.14
CA ALA A 17 -6.70 21.48 72.08
C ALA A 17 -7.11 20.03 72.44
N ASN A 18 -6.75 19.05 71.59
CA ASN A 18 -7.05 17.64 71.82
C ASN A 18 -6.07 16.94 72.77
N GLY A 19 -4.97 17.61 73.15
CA GLY A 19 -3.97 17.06 74.07
C GLY A 19 -2.54 17.16 73.53
N LEU A 20 -1.59 17.49 74.42
CA LEU A 20 -0.16 17.55 74.07
C LEU A 20 0.52 16.17 74.10
N ASP A 21 -0.21 15.12 74.46
CA ASP A 21 0.20 13.73 74.35
C ASP A 21 0.25 13.25 72.89
N LEU A 22 -0.47 13.94 71.99
CA LEU A 22 -0.46 13.70 70.54
C LEU A 22 0.71 14.40 69.82
N TRP A 23 1.56 15.12 70.56
CA TRP A 23 2.65 15.93 70.02
C TRP A 23 3.99 15.50 70.62
N SER A 24 4.87 14.99 69.76
CA SER A 24 6.17 14.43 70.10
C SER A 24 7.29 15.47 70.13
N ARG A 25 8.21 15.26 71.08
CA ARG A 25 9.52 15.93 71.21
C ARG A 25 10.65 15.23 70.44
N GLY A 26 10.35 14.11 69.80
CA GLY A 26 11.23 13.37 68.89
C GLY A 26 10.65 13.33 67.48
N ASP A 27 10.58 12.14 66.90
CA ASP A 27 10.22 11.92 65.49
C ASP A 27 8.74 11.63 65.24
N GLY A 28 7.88 11.66 66.27
CA GLY A 28 6.44 11.35 66.14
C GLY A 28 6.13 9.85 66.19
N THR A 29 7.15 8.99 66.23
CA THR A 29 6.99 7.54 66.29
C THR A 29 6.61 7.07 67.70
N ALA A 30 6.02 5.88 67.77
CA ALA A 30 5.62 5.26 69.02
C ALA A 30 6.80 5.13 70.00
N GLY A 31 6.60 5.54 71.25
CA GLY A 31 7.64 5.52 72.30
C GLY A 31 8.49 6.79 72.40
N THR A 32 8.30 7.77 71.50
CA THR A 32 8.90 9.10 71.65
C THR A 32 8.25 9.88 72.80
N ALA A 33 9.03 10.71 73.50
CA ALA A 33 8.52 11.55 74.58
C ALA A 33 7.56 12.64 74.03
N THR A 34 6.46 12.90 74.72
CA THR A 34 5.44 13.87 74.31
C THR A 34 5.58 15.18 75.08
N TYR A 35 4.79 16.19 74.69
CA TYR A 35 4.73 17.48 75.40
C TYR A 35 3.75 17.47 76.58
N ASP A 36 3.01 16.38 76.80
CA ASP A 36 2.11 16.26 77.94
C ASP A 36 2.84 16.28 79.29
N GLY A 37 2.31 17.05 80.23
CA GLY A 37 2.89 17.22 81.57
C GLY A 37 4.26 17.93 81.63
N LEU A 38 4.79 18.45 80.52
CA LEU A 38 6.08 19.13 80.49
C LEU A 38 5.95 20.59 80.95
N ALA A 39 6.73 21.00 81.95
CA ALA A 39 6.65 22.36 82.52
C ALA A 39 6.99 23.49 81.51
N THR A 40 7.65 23.16 80.40
CA THR A 40 8.06 24.10 79.34
C THR A 40 7.09 24.17 78.17
N ALA A 41 5.96 23.47 78.24
CA ALA A 41 4.92 23.48 77.20
C ALA A 41 3.52 23.59 77.83
N ALA A 42 2.65 24.40 77.24
CA ALA A 42 1.28 24.53 77.71
C ALA A 42 0.33 24.83 76.55
N PHE A 43 -0.87 24.24 76.58
CA PHE A 43 -1.95 24.66 75.70
C PHE A 43 -2.52 26.00 76.17
N VAL A 44 -2.58 26.97 75.26
CA VAL A 44 -3.18 28.28 75.46
C VAL A 44 -4.52 28.30 74.75
N PRO A 45 -5.65 28.36 75.47
CA PRO A 45 -6.98 28.18 74.86
C PRO A 45 -7.51 29.40 74.09
N SER A 46 -6.92 30.58 74.29
CA SER A 46 -7.45 31.83 73.75
C SER A 46 -6.36 32.87 73.46
N ASP A 47 -5.46 32.53 72.54
CA ASP A 47 -4.53 33.47 71.92
C ASP A 47 -5.24 34.38 70.91
N ALA A 48 -4.83 35.64 70.82
CA ALA A 48 -5.50 36.65 69.98
C ALA A 48 -5.36 36.39 68.47
N ASP A 49 -4.31 35.70 68.04
CA ASP A 49 -4.05 35.41 66.62
C ASP A 49 -4.43 33.97 66.24
N PHE A 50 -4.24 33.01 67.17
CA PHE A 50 -4.39 31.58 66.91
C PHE A 50 -5.64 30.94 67.53
N GLY A 51 -6.30 31.58 68.49
CA GLY A 51 -7.31 30.89 69.30
C GLY A 51 -6.66 29.84 70.21
N GLY A 52 -6.87 28.55 69.94
CA GLY A 52 -6.19 27.47 70.68
C GLY A 52 -4.80 27.20 70.10
N CYS A 53 -3.73 27.33 70.89
CA CYS A 53 -2.36 27.12 70.39
C CYS A 53 -1.43 26.50 71.44
N LEU A 54 -0.28 26.01 71.02
CA LEU A 54 0.79 25.55 71.91
C LEU A 54 1.71 26.72 72.25
N GLU A 55 1.93 27.00 73.54
CA GLU A 55 3.04 27.83 74.02
C GLU A 55 4.19 26.93 74.48
N LEU A 56 5.38 27.17 73.93
CA LEU A 56 6.57 26.34 74.13
C LEU A 56 7.77 27.24 74.47
N LEU A 57 8.42 26.96 75.60
CA LEU A 57 9.75 27.49 75.89
C LEU A 57 10.79 26.61 75.21
N LYS A 58 11.52 27.17 74.25
CA LYS A 58 12.62 26.48 73.56
C LYS A 58 13.79 26.25 74.52
N THR A 59 14.13 24.99 74.77
CA THR A 59 15.25 24.60 75.66
C THR A 59 16.27 23.68 75.01
N GLU A 60 16.01 23.23 73.79
CA GLU A 60 16.84 22.28 73.03
C GLU A 60 17.15 22.84 71.63
N THR A 61 18.24 22.38 71.02
CA THR A 61 18.63 22.76 69.65
C THR A 61 19.01 21.50 68.84
N PRO A 62 18.18 21.02 67.90
CA PRO A 62 16.82 21.49 67.60
C PRO A 62 15.81 21.10 68.68
N GLN A 63 14.83 21.98 68.95
CA GLN A 63 13.62 21.64 69.69
C GLN A 63 12.58 21.13 68.67
N ARG A 64 12.26 19.84 68.75
CA ARG A 64 11.39 19.15 67.79
C ARG A 64 9.94 19.22 68.25
N LEU A 65 9.02 19.49 67.33
CA LEU A 65 7.58 19.34 67.53
C LEU A 65 7.01 18.56 66.36
N ARG A 66 6.56 17.32 66.59
CA ARG A 66 6.02 16.43 65.55
C ARG A 66 4.64 15.91 65.94
N SER A 67 3.71 15.85 65.00
CA SER A 67 2.45 15.12 65.21
C SER A 67 2.74 13.63 65.34
N MET A 68 2.08 12.96 66.29
CA MET A 68 2.13 11.50 66.44
C MET A 68 1.23 10.78 65.40
N ASP A 69 0.38 11.53 64.69
CA ASP A 69 -0.45 10.96 63.63
C ASP A 69 0.41 10.54 62.43
N GLN A 70 0.03 9.40 61.84
CA GLN A 70 0.61 8.91 60.59
C GLN A 70 -0.15 9.53 59.43
N THR A 71 0.39 10.60 58.84
CA THR A 71 -0.21 11.23 57.66
C THR A 71 0.19 10.44 56.41
N PRO A 72 -0.76 9.80 55.69
CA PRO A 72 -0.44 8.90 54.58
C PRO A 72 0.16 9.64 53.38
N ILE A 73 1.12 9.01 52.71
CA ILE A 73 1.74 9.48 51.47
C ILE A 73 1.49 8.44 50.40
N LEU A 74 0.66 8.77 49.42
CA LEU A 74 0.35 7.89 48.29
C LEU A 74 1.24 8.24 47.09
N PRO A 75 1.58 7.26 46.23
CA PRO A 75 2.21 7.54 44.94
C PRO A 75 1.47 8.61 44.14
N GLY A 76 2.19 9.65 43.73
CA GLY A 76 1.62 10.78 42.98
C GLY A 76 0.89 11.83 43.82
N CYS A 77 0.91 11.72 45.15
CA CYS A 77 0.37 12.72 46.07
C CYS A 77 1.46 13.74 46.46
N TYR A 78 1.08 15.02 46.53
CA TYR A 78 1.92 16.11 47.01
C TYR A 78 1.18 16.86 48.12
N LEU A 79 1.73 16.86 49.33
CA LEU A 79 1.13 17.49 50.50
C LEU A 79 1.88 18.77 50.85
N ARG A 80 1.14 19.86 51.10
CA ARG A 80 1.69 21.08 51.68
C ARG A 80 1.46 21.07 53.17
N ILE A 81 2.54 21.20 53.93
CA ILE A 81 2.51 21.38 55.38
C ILE A 81 2.71 22.87 55.66
N THR A 82 1.86 23.43 56.52
CA THR A 82 1.89 24.83 56.93
C THR A 82 1.89 24.91 58.45
N ALA A 83 2.78 25.74 59.01
CA ALA A 83 2.81 26.07 60.43
C ALA A 83 2.89 27.58 60.60
N ARG A 84 2.06 28.13 61.50
CA ARG A 84 2.10 29.55 61.89
C ARG A 84 2.63 29.65 63.32
N VAL A 85 3.67 30.45 63.50
CA VAL A 85 4.35 30.60 64.80
C VAL A 85 4.57 32.06 65.12
N LYS A 86 4.68 32.41 66.40
CA LYS A 86 5.11 33.75 66.82
C LYS A 86 5.95 33.69 68.08
N ALA A 87 6.99 34.52 68.16
CA ALA A 87 7.76 34.67 69.38
C ALA A 87 7.01 35.59 70.36
N ILE A 88 6.98 35.20 71.63
CA ILE A 88 6.32 35.97 72.70
C ILE A 88 7.34 36.73 73.53
N SER A 89 8.47 36.10 73.86
CA SER A 89 9.55 36.69 74.64
C SER A 89 10.83 35.85 74.53
N GLY A 90 11.96 36.38 75.00
CA GLY A 90 13.24 35.66 75.04
C GLY A 90 13.96 35.59 73.69
N SER A 91 14.89 34.66 73.53
CA SER A 91 15.65 34.55 72.28
C SER A 91 14.76 34.22 71.07
N LEU A 92 15.10 34.75 69.90
CA LEU A 92 14.33 34.53 68.66
C LEU A 92 14.93 33.36 67.85
N PRO A 93 14.26 32.19 67.79
CA PRO A 93 14.73 31.02 67.06
C PRO A 93 14.46 31.09 65.55
N THR A 94 15.02 30.12 64.83
CA THR A 94 14.67 29.82 63.45
C THR A 94 13.69 28.66 63.42
N VAL A 95 12.63 28.77 62.61
CA VAL A 95 11.60 27.75 62.43
C VAL A 95 11.67 27.17 61.01
N GLN A 96 11.46 25.87 60.86
CA GLN A 96 11.31 25.21 59.57
C GLN A 96 10.32 24.06 59.69
N ILE A 97 9.61 23.74 58.61
CA ILE A 97 8.88 22.46 58.55
C ILE A 97 9.90 21.33 58.62
N SER A 98 9.59 20.31 59.41
CA SER A 98 10.42 19.11 59.55
C SER A 98 9.53 17.89 59.68
N ALA A 99 10.03 16.73 59.28
CA ALA A 99 9.22 15.54 59.30
C ALA A 99 10.05 14.25 59.45
N PHE A 100 9.38 13.18 59.84
CA PHE A 100 9.90 11.82 59.76
C PHE A 100 9.13 11.08 58.68
N GLY A 101 9.82 10.63 57.63
CA GLY A 101 9.23 9.80 56.59
C GLY A 101 9.42 8.32 56.91
N ALA A 102 8.35 7.53 56.81
CA ALA A 102 8.37 6.11 57.10
C ALA A 102 8.06 5.25 55.86
N GLY A 103 8.80 4.15 55.73
CA GLY A 103 8.56 3.09 54.77
C GLY A 103 7.92 1.85 55.41
N ALA A 104 7.98 0.72 54.72
CA ALA A 104 7.39 -0.53 55.18
C ALA A 104 7.96 -0.99 56.54
N GLY A 105 7.07 -1.37 57.46
CA GLY A 105 7.45 -1.87 58.78
C GLY A 105 7.89 -0.79 59.77
N ASP A 106 7.37 0.43 59.64
CA ASP A 106 7.69 1.61 60.47
C ASP A 106 9.18 2.02 60.45
N VAL A 107 9.88 1.68 59.37
CA VAL A 107 11.31 1.99 59.20
C VAL A 107 11.49 3.39 58.60
N GLU A 108 12.44 4.16 59.14
CA GLU A 108 12.82 5.48 58.61
C GLU A 108 13.26 5.41 57.15
N LEU A 109 12.81 6.36 56.34
CA LEU A 109 13.30 6.55 54.99
C LEU A 109 14.70 7.17 55.01
N THR A 110 15.70 6.40 54.60
CA THR A 110 17.09 6.89 54.53
C THR A 110 17.35 7.64 53.22
N GLY A 111 18.15 8.70 53.27
CA GLY A 111 18.64 9.40 52.07
C GLY A 111 17.65 10.40 51.46
N VAL A 112 16.55 10.73 52.16
CA VAL A 112 15.56 11.73 51.74
C VAL A 112 15.70 13.03 52.54
N THR A 113 15.32 14.16 51.94
CA THR A 113 15.28 15.46 52.64
C THR A 113 14.07 15.51 53.57
N THR A 114 14.30 15.75 54.86
CA THR A 114 13.26 15.79 55.90
C THR A 114 13.00 17.19 56.46
N LEU A 115 13.69 18.20 55.94
CA LEU A 115 13.63 19.59 56.38
C LEU A 115 13.23 20.49 55.21
N GLY A 116 12.25 21.37 55.44
CA GLY A 116 11.84 22.41 54.50
C GLY A 116 12.67 23.70 54.64
N PRO A 117 12.32 24.75 53.89
CA PRO A 117 12.93 26.07 54.04
C PRO A 117 12.80 26.63 55.47
N ALA A 118 13.86 27.30 55.94
CA ALA A 118 13.95 27.82 57.30
C ALA A 118 13.79 29.35 57.36
N THR A 119 13.06 29.84 58.36
CA THR A 119 12.77 31.27 58.59
C THR A 119 13.15 31.68 60.01
N THR A 120 13.96 32.72 60.17
CA THR A 120 14.34 33.24 61.49
C THR A 120 13.32 34.27 61.98
N LEU A 121 12.82 34.10 63.20
CA LEU A 121 11.90 35.05 63.80
C LEU A 121 12.61 36.39 64.09
N SER A 122 11.98 37.51 63.73
CA SER A 122 12.60 38.85 63.78
C SER A 122 12.03 39.75 64.87
N ALA A 123 10.79 39.51 65.30
CA ALA A 123 10.09 40.35 66.27
C ALA A 123 9.15 39.52 67.16
N TYR A 124 8.77 40.09 68.30
CA TYR A 124 7.76 39.50 69.18
C TYR A 124 6.34 39.87 68.71
N GLY A 125 5.42 38.93 68.81
CA GLY A 125 4.02 39.09 68.40
C GLY A 125 3.79 39.02 66.89
N GLU A 126 4.85 38.98 66.07
CA GLU A 126 4.76 38.79 64.62
C GLU A 126 4.43 37.32 64.31
N VAL A 127 3.33 37.09 63.59
CA VAL A 127 2.96 35.77 63.08
C VAL A 127 3.77 35.47 61.83
N VAL A 128 4.59 34.43 61.89
CA VAL A 128 5.41 33.92 60.79
C VAL A 128 4.84 32.58 60.33
N GLU A 129 4.54 32.48 59.04
CA GLU A 129 4.13 31.25 58.38
C GLU A 129 5.33 30.58 57.71
N VAL A 130 5.52 29.28 57.94
CA VAL A 130 6.45 28.43 57.19
C VAL A 130 5.70 27.33 56.49
N THR A 131 6.14 27.00 55.28
CA THR A 131 5.54 25.94 54.47
C THR A 131 6.60 25.04 53.85
N ALA A 132 6.23 23.79 53.58
CA ALA A 132 7.01 22.89 52.75
C ALA A 132 6.10 21.88 52.03
N ILE A 133 6.50 21.47 50.83
CA ILE A 133 5.79 20.45 50.04
C ILE A 133 6.57 19.14 50.06
N VAL A 134 5.89 18.07 50.49
CA VAL A 134 6.39 16.69 50.44
C VAL A 134 5.67 15.92 49.33
N GLY A 135 6.38 15.01 48.66
CA GLY A 135 5.77 14.12 47.67
C GLY A 135 6.70 13.00 47.22
N THR A 136 6.17 12.03 46.49
CA THR A 136 6.95 10.85 46.05
C THR A 136 7.93 11.15 44.91
N GLY A 137 7.72 12.22 44.13
CA GLY A 137 8.56 12.59 42.99
C GLY A 137 9.30 13.91 43.18
N ALA A 138 10.56 13.98 42.74
CA ALA A 138 11.29 15.25 42.66
C ALA A 138 10.71 16.11 41.52
N ARG A 139 10.08 17.24 41.87
CA ARG A 139 9.54 18.22 40.92
C ARG A 139 9.95 19.64 41.34
N PRO A 140 10.06 20.58 40.40
CA PRO A 140 10.23 21.99 40.74
C PRO A 140 9.14 22.44 41.72
N GLY A 141 9.53 22.96 42.89
CA GLY A 141 8.62 23.38 43.96
C GLY A 141 8.28 22.30 44.99
N VAL A 142 8.85 21.10 44.93
CA VAL A 142 8.76 20.08 45.99
C VAL A 142 10.02 20.15 46.85
N ASP A 143 9.86 20.45 48.14
CA ASP A 143 10.96 20.61 49.08
C ASP A 143 11.49 19.26 49.58
N MET A 144 10.57 18.31 49.83
CA MET A 144 10.85 17.01 50.44
C MET A 144 10.41 15.88 49.50
N ALA A 145 11.25 15.52 48.53
CA ALA A 145 11.00 14.41 47.61
C ALA A 145 11.41 13.07 48.24
N TRP A 146 10.44 12.25 48.63
CA TRP A 146 10.67 11.05 49.46
C TRP A 146 10.68 9.72 48.68
N GLY A 147 10.41 9.72 47.38
CA GLY A 147 10.40 8.50 46.58
C GLY A 147 9.11 7.67 46.76
N ASP A 148 9.07 6.54 46.07
CA ASP A 148 7.96 5.57 46.10
C ASP A 148 7.93 4.68 47.35
N GLY A 149 9.04 4.63 48.10
CA GLY A 149 9.14 3.90 49.36
C GLY A 149 8.41 4.56 50.54
N ALA A 150 7.97 5.81 50.40
CA ALA A 150 7.26 6.55 51.45
C ALA A 150 5.80 6.09 51.58
N LEU A 151 5.41 5.67 52.79
CA LEU A 151 4.04 5.23 53.10
C LEU A 151 3.27 6.27 53.91
N TYR A 152 3.93 6.94 54.84
CA TYR A 152 3.36 8.00 55.66
C TYR A 152 4.48 8.89 56.23
N GLY A 153 4.09 10.03 56.79
CA GLY A 153 4.99 10.92 57.51
C GLY A 153 4.42 11.41 58.83
N HIS A 154 5.31 11.65 59.78
CA HIS A 154 5.02 12.45 60.97
C HIS A 154 5.51 13.87 60.72
N PHE A 155 4.58 14.82 60.59
CA PHE A 155 4.89 16.19 60.19
C PHE A 155 4.88 17.16 61.37
N GLY A 156 5.69 18.20 61.27
CA GLY A 156 5.97 19.08 62.39
C GLY A 156 6.86 20.26 62.05
N ILE A 157 7.43 20.88 63.08
CA ILE A 157 8.44 21.93 62.97
C ILE A 157 9.67 21.61 63.81
N ASP A 158 10.81 22.10 63.36
CA ASP A 158 12.03 22.20 64.16
C ASP A 158 12.27 23.67 64.51
N LEU A 159 12.51 23.95 65.79
CA LEU A 159 13.04 25.22 66.23
C LEU A 159 14.55 25.09 66.46
N THR A 160 15.33 25.82 65.68
CA THR A 160 16.80 25.90 65.78
C THR A 160 17.23 27.30 66.24
N GLY A 161 18.54 27.52 66.37
CA GLY A 161 19.05 28.80 66.87
C GLY A 161 19.01 28.89 68.40
N PRO A 162 19.11 30.10 69.00
CA PRO A 162 19.37 30.25 70.42
C PRO A 162 18.21 29.77 71.31
N ASP A 163 18.55 29.17 72.46
CA ASP A 163 17.59 28.72 73.48
C ASP A 163 17.10 29.85 74.37
N GLY A 164 15.95 29.66 75.02
CA GLY A 164 15.36 30.61 75.98
C GLY A 164 14.24 31.49 75.41
N GLY A 165 13.77 31.22 74.19
CA GLY A 165 12.61 31.87 73.58
C GLY A 165 11.29 31.18 73.93
N VAL A 166 10.25 31.94 74.26
CA VAL A 166 8.86 31.44 74.37
C VAL A 166 8.16 31.67 73.04
N ILE A 167 7.69 30.60 72.41
CA ILE A 167 7.06 30.60 71.09
C ILE A 167 5.64 30.08 71.20
N ARG A 168 4.68 30.74 70.54
CA ARG A 168 3.35 30.19 70.32
C ARG A 168 3.24 29.63 68.91
N ILE A 169 2.63 28.46 68.78
CA ILE A 169 2.52 27.68 67.55
C ILE A 169 1.05 27.34 67.37
N ASP A 170 0.50 27.77 66.25
CA ASP A 170 -0.86 27.46 65.82
C ASP A 170 -0.96 26.02 65.30
N ASP A 171 -2.18 25.48 65.27
CA ASP A 171 -2.43 24.13 64.75
C ASP A 171 -1.82 23.97 63.34
N LEU A 172 -1.10 22.86 63.12
CA LEU A 172 -0.52 22.58 61.81
C LEU A 172 -1.60 22.21 60.81
N VAL A 173 -1.43 22.69 59.59
CA VAL A 173 -2.34 22.42 58.47
C VAL A 173 -1.61 21.58 57.44
N ILE A 174 -2.21 20.48 57.00
CA ILE A 174 -1.70 19.64 55.91
C ILE A 174 -2.77 19.52 54.83
N GLU A 175 -2.44 19.97 53.62
CA GLU A 175 -3.35 20.01 52.48
C GLU A 175 -2.80 19.21 51.31
N ASP A 176 -3.67 18.52 50.57
CA ASP A 176 -3.31 17.95 49.28
C ASP A 176 -3.22 19.05 48.20
N VAL A 177 -2.01 19.28 47.70
CA VAL A 177 -1.69 20.24 46.63
C VAL A 177 -1.31 19.54 45.32
N THR A 178 -1.62 18.24 45.18
CA THR A 178 -1.38 17.46 43.95
C THR A 178 -1.94 18.15 42.71
N SER A 179 -3.06 18.88 42.84
CA SER A 179 -3.66 19.63 41.75
C SER A 179 -2.73 20.67 41.10
N VAL A 180 -1.78 21.21 41.85
CA VAL A 180 -0.79 22.19 41.37
C VAL A 180 0.19 21.54 40.39
N PHE A 181 0.43 20.23 40.49
CA PHE A 181 1.38 19.50 39.64
C PHE A 181 0.73 18.79 38.45
N LEU A 182 -0.61 18.78 38.33
CA LEU A 182 -1.35 18.02 37.30
C LEU A 182 -0.91 18.35 35.87
N ARG A 183 -0.68 19.63 35.56
CA ARG A 183 -0.27 20.04 34.20
C ARG A 183 1.13 19.58 33.82
N ASN A 184 1.99 19.36 34.81
CA ASN A 184 3.33 18.78 34.63
C ASN A 184 3.31 17.24 34.67
N LEU A 185 2.16 16.63 34.93
CA LEU A 185 1.95 15.18 34.94
C LEU A 185 1.36 14.68 33.63
N MET A 186 0.76 15.56 32.82
CA MET A 186 0.19 15.21 31.51
C MET A 186 1.28 15.22 30.44
N ASP A 187 1.31 14.14 29.67
CA ASP A 187 2.19 13.91 28.53
C ASP A 187 1.65 14.52 27.23
N TRP A 188 0.63 15.36 27.32
CA TRP A 188 -0.01 16.03 26.19
C TRP A 188 -0.31 17.52 26.46
N VAL A 189 -0.55 18.26 25.38
CA VAL A 189 -1.10 19.63 25.39
C VAL A 189 -2.38 19.68 24.56
N ASP A 190 -3.44 20.33 25.04
CA ASP A 190 -4.72 20.41 24.30
C ASP A 190 -4.77 21.69 23.46
N VAL A 191 -5.22 21.59 22.21
CA VAL A 191 -5.43 22.75 21.32
C VAL A 191 -6.35 23.82 21.93
N LYS A 192 -7.30 23.43 22.80
CA LYS A 192 -8.18 24.38 23.50
C LYS A 192 -7.45 25.26 24.50
N ASP A 193 -6.35 24.78 25.08
CA ASP A 193 -5.50 25.61 25.97
C ASP A 193 -4.84 26.78 25.21
N PHE A 194 -4.79 26.70 23.87
CA PHE A 194 -4.24 27.71 22.97
C PHE A 194 -5.33 28.50 22.24
N GLY A 195 -6.58 28.40 22.70
CA GLY A 195 -7.69 29.20 22.19
C GLY A 195 -8.47 28.54 21.05
N ALA A 196 -8.27 27.26 20.76
CA ALA A 196 -9.09 26.55 19.80
C ALA A 196 -10.56 26.46 20.26
N VAL A 197 -11.49 26.73 19.36
CA VAL A 197 -12.95 26.69 19.55
C VAL A 197 -13.52 25.61 18.64
N GLY A 198 -14.06 24.55 19.24
CA GLY A 198 -14.60 23.38 18.54
C GLY A 198 -16.03 23.56 18.00
N ASP A 199 -16.35 24.73 17.43
CA ASP A 199 -17.69 25.09 16.91
C ASP A 199 -17.89 24.80 15.41
N GLY A 200 -16.85 24.32 14.73
CA GLY A 200 -16.82 24.01 13.30
C GLY A 200 -16.74 25.22 12.37
N VAL A 201 -16.61 26.44 12.90
CA VAL A 201 -16.69 27.69 12.12
C VAL A 201 -15.50 28.61 12.40
N THR A 202 -15.09 28.71 13.66
CA THR A 202 -13.94 29.53 14.07
C THR A 202 -12.66 28.93 13.47
N ASP A 203 -11.82 29.77 12.86
CA ASP A 203 -10.52 29.33 12.37
C ASP A 203 -9.57 29.03 13.54
N ASN A 204 -9.13 27.77 13.62
CA ASN A 204 -8.29 27.24 14.68
C ASN A 204 -6.84 27.00 14.25
N THR A 205 -6.45 27.38 13.03
CA THR A 205 -5.12 27.14 12.46
C THR A 205 -4.01 27.62 13.41
N ALA A 206 -4.08 28.87 13.86
CA ALA A 206 -3.06 29.45 14.75
C ALA A 206 -3.02 28.78 16.15
N ALA A 207 -4.17 28.31 16.66
CA ALA A 207 -4.22 27.61 17.94
C ALA A 207 -3.58 26.22 17.84
N PHE A 208 -3.75 25.52 16.71
CA PHE A 208 -3.14 24.22 16.44
C PHE A 208 -1.61 24.34 16.32
N GLU A 209 -1.12 25.32 15.55
CA GLU A 209 0.33 25.59 15.43
C GLU A 209 0.96 25.97 16.78
N ALA A 210 0.26 26.79 17.58
CA ALA A 210 0.74 27.18 18.90
C ALA A 210 0.78 25.99 19.87
N ALA A 211 -0.20 25.08 19.80
CA ALA A 211 -0.22 23.86 20.59
C ALA A 211 0.94 22.93 20.22
N ASP A 212 1.19 22.72 18.93
CA ASP A 212 2.32 21.91 18.46
C ASP A 212 3.67 22.49 18.91
N ALA A 213 3.86 23.80 18.74
CA ALA A 213 5.07 24.49 19.19
C ALA A 213 5.28 24.37 20.72
N ALA A 214 4.20 24.34 21.50
CA ALA A 214 4.23 24.22 22.95
C ALA A 214 4.34 22.77 23.46
N ALA A 215 4.07 21.77 22.62
CA ALA A 215 4.14 20.37 23.00
C ALA A 215 5.55 20.00 23.49
N ASN A 216 6.59 20.50 22.81
CA ASN A 216 8.00 20.40 23.22
C ASN A 216 8.39 18.95 23.62
N GLY A 217 8.02 17.98 22.78
CA GLY A 217 8.27 16.55 22.99
C GLY A 217 7.11 15.77 23.63
N ARG A 218 6.01 16.46 23.99
CA ARG A 218 4.72 15.85 24.37
C ARG A 218 3.86 15.62 23.13
N SER A 219 2.75 14.90 23.28
CA SER A 219 1.74 14.81 22.23
C SER A 219 0.79 16.02 22.24
N VAL A 220 0.12 16.27 21.12
CA VAL A 220 -0.99 17.22 21.03
C VAL A 220 -2.30 16.46 21.11
N LEU A 221 -3.21 16.92 21.97
CA LEU A 221 -4.57 16.43 22.06
C LEU A 221 -5.52 17.40 21.33
N VAL A 222 -6.25 16.88 20.36
CA VAL A 222 -7.41 17.57 19.78
C VAL A 222 -8.65 17.03 20.50
N SER A 223 -9.04 17.68 21.60
CA SER A 223 -10.17 17.24 22.43
C SER A 223 -11.52 17.42 21.73
N ASP A 224 -12.59 16.82 22.27
CA ASP A 224 -13.94 16.81 21.67
C ASP A 224 -14.39 18.18 21.10
N GLY A 225 -14.80 18.19 19.83
CA GLY A 225 -15.24 19.39 19.11
C GLY A 225 -15.04 19.20 17.59
N VAL A 226 -15.50 20.18 16.81
CA VAL A 226 -15.19 20.26 15.37
C VAL A 226 -14.37 21.53 15.14
N PHE A 227 -13.15 21.42 14.61
CA PHE A 227 -12.24 22.56 14.47
C PHE A 227 -12.00 22.88 12.99
N ALA A 228 -12.45 24.05 12.55
CA ALA A 228 -12.13 24.51 11.20
C ALA A 228 -10.66 24.95 11.13
N LEU A 229 -9.90 24.41 10.17
CA LEU A 229 -8.54 24.83 9.84
C LEU A 229 -8.57 25.37 8.40
N VAL A 230 -8.43 26.69 8.27
CA VAL A 230 -8.57 27.37 6.96
C VAL A 230 -7.27 27.47 6.18
N ASP A 231 -6.14 27.11 6.80
CA ASP A 231 -4.83 26.99 6.14
C ASP A 231 -4.20 25.61 6.40
N ASN A 232 -3.03 25.36 5.80
CA ASN A 232 -2.26 24.15 6.05
C ASN A 232 -1.80 24.09 7.50
N VAL A 233 -1.92 22.92 8.12
CA VAL A 233 -1.41 22.67 9.48
C VAL A 233 -0.47 21.48 9.42
N THR A 234 0.66 21.60 10.09
CA THR A 234 1.65 20.54 10.22
C THR A 234 1.94 20.32 11.69
N PHE A 235 1.82 19.08 12.15
CA PHE A 235 2.22 18.65 13.48
C PHE A 235 3.60 18.01 13.41
N GLU A 236 4.57 18.62 14.07
CA GLU A 236 5.89 18.03 14.33
C GLU A 236 5.84 17.02 15.49
N SER A 237 4.84 17.17 16.37
CA SER A 237 4.56 16.29 17.51
C SER A 237 3.59 15.17 17.15
N ASP A 238 3.57 14.10 17.95
CA ASP A 238 2.50 13.10 17.88
C ASP A 238 1.16 13.74 18.23
N VAL A 239 0.10 13.43 17.48
CA VAL A 239 -1.22 14.04 17.69
C VAL A 239 -2.30 12.99 17.88
N ARG A 240 -3.16 13.22 18.88
CA ARG A 240 -4.32 12.38 19.18
C ARG A 240 -5.60 13.16 18.93
N PHE A 241 -6.45 12.63 18.05
CA PHE A 241 -7.76 13.18 17.75
C PHE A 241 -8.85 12.51 18.61
N GLN A 242 -9.58 13.31 19.39
CA GLN A 242 -10.85 12.94 20.02
C GLN A 242 -12.01 13.73 19.39
N GLY A 243 -11.76 15.00 19.06
CA GLY A 243 -12.58 15.78 18.14
C GLY A 243 -12.13 15.61 16.68
N THR A 244 -12.81 16.31 15.77
CA THR A 244 -12.52 16.28 14.33
C THR A 244 -12.14 17.66 13.79
N VAL A 245 -11.53 17.69 12.61
CA VAL A 245 -11.16 18.90 11.88
C VAL A 245 -11.93 19.00 10.56
N THR A 246 -12.19 20.22 10.12
CA THR A 246 -12.68 20.53 8.77
C THR A 246 -11.66 21.38 8.04
N MET A 247 -11.39 21.06 6.78
CA MET A 247 -10.38 21.76 5.98
C MET A 247 -10.87 21.96 4.54
N PRO A 248 -10.54 23.09 3.89
CA PRO A 248 -10.73 23.25 2.45
C PRO A 248 -9.95 22.20 1.65
N ASP A 249 -10.40 21.87 0.43
CA ASP A 249 -9.78 20.82 -0.40
C ASP A 249 -8.31 21.11 -0.75
N ASP A 250 -7.94 22.37 -0.95
CA ASP A 250 -6.59 22.80 -1.29
C ASP A 250 -5.60 22.83 -0.11
N LYS A 251 -6.11 22.72 1.13
CA LYS A 251 -5.32 22.72 2.37
C LYS A 251 -5.05 21.31 2.87
N HIS A 252 -3.84 21.07 3.38
CA HIS A 252 -3.42 19.76 3.87
C HIS A 252 -3.11 19.76 5.37
N LEU A 253 -3.34 18.60 5.99
CA LEU A 253 -2.92 18.29 7.35
C LEU A 253 -1.68 17.39 7.27
N GLY A 254 -0.52 17.89 7.69
CA GLY A 254 0.72 17.12 7.77
C GLY A 254 0.89 16.53 9.17
N LEU A 255 0.96 15.20 9.28
CA LEU A 255 1.27 14.51 10.54
C LEU A 255 2.66 13.90 10.43
N ARG A 256 3.61 14.32 11.28
CA ARG A 256 5.00 13.86 11.16
C ARG A 256 5.30 12.59 11.95
N GLN A 257 4.77 12.41 13.16
CA GLN A 257 5.11 11.24 13.99
C GLN A 257 4.15 10.05 13.79
N ASN A 258 2.88 10.33 13.50
CA ASN A 258 1.82 9.35 13.26
C ASN A 258 1.20 9.53 11.86
N PHE A 259 2.06 9.48 10.83
CA PHE A 259 1.62 9.47 9.44
C PHE A 259 1.03 8.11 9.04
N ASP A 260 -0.22 7.88 9.43
CA ASP A 260 -0.96 6.64 9.18
C ASP A 260 -2.45 6.90 8.97
N PHE A 261 -3.14 5.96 8.31
CA PHE A 261 -4.55 6.16 7.96
C PHE A 261 -5.48 6.31 9.17
N ASP A 262 -5.23 5.61 10.27
CA ASP A 262 -6.10 5.70 11.47
C ASP A 262 -6.10 7.12 12.03
N SER A 263 -4.94 7.76 12.11
CA SER A 263 -4.81 9.14 12.57
C SER A 263 -5.58 10.12 11.68
N TYR A 264 -5.58 9.92 10.36
CA TYR A 264 -6.38 10.74 9.43
C TYR A 264 -7.88 10.41 9.50
N ALA A 265 -8.25 9.14 9.66
CA ALA A 265 -9.65 8.75 9.80
C ALA A 265 -10.25 9.37 11.09
N ASP A 266 -9.52 9.33 12.20
CA ASP A 266 -9.91 9.97 13.46
C ASP A 266 -9.97 11.49 13.33
N ALA A 267 -8.98 12.10 12.65
CA ALA A 267 -8.96 13.55 12.45
C ALA A 267 -10.19 14.07 11.70
N PHE A 268 -10.68 13.36 10.69
CA PHE A 268 -11.79 13.85 9.86
C PHE A 268 -13.16 13.25 10.24
N GLY A 269 -13.19 12.12 10.97
CA GLY A 269 -14.42 11.40 11.30
C GLY A 269 -15.12 10.77 10.08
N ASP A 270 -14.48 10.78 8.92
CA ASP A 270 -14.93 10.20 7.65
C ASP A 270 -13.74 9.51 6.98
N GLU A 271 -13.85 8.20 6.74
CA GLU A 271 -12.75 7.38 6.22
C GLU A 271 -12.33 7.78 4.81
N THR A 272 -13.27 8.17 3.95
CA THR A 272 -12.98 8.55 2.57
C THR A 272 -12.26 9.90 2.52
N LEU A 273 -12.73 10.88 3.29
CA LEU A 273 -12.07 12.18 3.44
C LEU A 273 -10.71 12.04 4.11
N GLY A 274 -10.62 11.24 5.17
CA GLY A 274 -9.37 10.91 5.86
C GLY A 274 -8.34 10.35 4.89
N PHE A 275 -8.71 9.37 4.05
CA PHE A 275 -7.83 8.84 3.01
C PHE A 275 -7.42 9.90 1.98
N LYS A 276 -8.37 10.70 1.47
CA LYS A 276 -8.07 11.79 0.52
C LYS A 276 -7.03 12.77 1.09
N LYS A 277 -7.17 13.15 2.36
CA LYS A 277 -6.25 14.06 3.06
C LYS A 277 -4.91 13.41 3.40
N ALA A 278 -4.88 12.13 3.76
CA ALA A 278 -3.66 11.36 3.93
C ALA A 278 -2.87 11.25 2.61
N PHE A 279 -3.56 10.98 1.50
CA PHE A 279 -2.95 10.96 0.17
C PHE A 279 -2.45 12.34 -0.26
N GLN A 280 -3.21 13.40 0.05
CA GLN A 280 -2.78 14.77 -0.20
C GLN A 280 -1.46 15.09 0.53
N ALA A 281 -1.36 14.73 1.81
CA ALA A 281 -0.14 14.88 2.59
C ALA A 281 1.01 14.03 2.02
N LEU A 282 0.76 12.78 1.62
CA LEU A 282 1.77 11.90 1.00
C LEU A 282 2.51 12.56 -0.18
N LEU A 283 1.80 13.34 -1.00
CA LEU A 283 2.39 14.04 -2.15
C LEU A 283 2.92 15.44 -1.83
N LYS A 284 2.27 16.20 -0.93
CA LYS A 284 2.66 17.58 -0.60
C LYS A 284 3.72 17.71 0.47
N TYR A 285 3.55 16.97 1.55
CA TYR A 285 4.25 17.15 2.80
C TYR A 285 4.45 15.79 3.44
N SER A 286 5.60 15.17 3.17
CA SER A 286 6.00 14.02 3.96
C SER A 286 7.49 13.74 3.83
N ASP A 287 8.15 13.65 4.98
CA ASP A 287 9.38 12.92 5.23
C ASP A 287 9.18 11.39 5.16
N HIS A 288 7.93 10.92 4.96
CA HIS A 288 7.60 9.52 4.78
C HIS A 288 7.57 9.12 3.31
N GLU A 289 8.01 7.88 3.07
CA GLU A 289 7.98 7.26 1.75
C GLU A 289 6.62 6.62 1.44
N GLY A 290 5.79 6.34 2.44
CA GLY A 290 4.54 5.60 2.25
C GLY A 290 3.50 5.82 3.33
N LEU A 291 2.24 5.68 2.93
CA LEU A 291 1.04 5.68 3.76
C LEU A 291 0.66 4.23 4.10
N ASP A 292 0.58 3.92 5.39
CA ASP A 292 0.04 2.66 5.89
C ASP A 292 -1.47 2.82 6.15
N LEU A 293 -2.27 1.89 5.64
CA LEU A 293 -3.72 1.84 5.82
C LEU A 293 -4.13 1.11 7.11
N CYS A 294 -3.18 0.66 7.93
CA CYS A 294 -3.38 0.05 9.25
C CYS A 294 -4.25 -1.21 9.25
N GLY A 295 -4.31 -1.94 8.13
CA GLY A 295 -5.17 -3.11 7.96
C GLY A 295 -6.66 -2.75 7.86
N ARG A 296 -7.01 -1.46 7.70
CA ARG A 296 -8.39 -0.99 7.65
C ARG A 296 -9.01 -1.27 6.28
N SER A 297 -10.33 -1.41 6.28
CA SER A 297 -11.15 -1.46 5.08
C SER A 297 -11.87 -0.14 4.92
N ILE A 298 -11.68 0.53 3.79
CA ILE A 298 -12.26 1.83 3.47
C ILE A 298 -13.45 1.58 2.54
N ALA A 299 -14.66 1.83 3.06
CA ALA A 299 -15.89 1.67 2.29
C ALA A 299 -16.12 2.86 1.35
N LEU A 300 -16.09 2.61 0.04
CA LEU A 300 -16.27 3.62 -0.99
C LEU A 300 -17.67 3.52 -1.60
N THR A 301 -18.44 4.59 -1.53
CA THR A 301 -19.76 4.69 -2.20
C THR A 301 -19.67 5.25 -3.62
N GLU A 302 -18.49 5.78 -4.00
CA GLU A 302 -18.20 6.37 -5.30
C GLU A 302 -16.69 6.30 -5.61
N PRO A 303 -16.28 6.48 -6.89
CA PRO A 303 -14.88 6.60 -7.27
C PRO A 303 -14.13 7.73 -6.53
N ILE A 304 -12.86 7.50 -6.20
CA ILE A 304 -11.97 8.57 -5.76
C ILE A 304 -11.21 9.12 -6.97
N ASP A 305 -11.46 10.38 -7.32
CA ASP A 305 -10.55 11.15 -8.17
C ASP A 305 -9.30 11.51 -7.34
N MET A 306 -8.21 10.79 -7.62
CA MET A 306 -6.97 10.92 -6.88
C MET A 306 -6.26 12.25 -7.17
N GLN A 307 -6.50 12.88 -8.32
CA GLN A 307 -5.93 14.20 -8.61
C GLN A 307 -6.72 15.30 -7.91
N ALA A 308 -8.05 15.18 -7.87
CA ALA A 308 -8.90 16.12 -7.13
C ALA A 308 -8.61 16.13 -5.61
N ALA A 309 -8.15 15.01 -5.05
CA ALA A 309 -7.67 14.95 -3.66
C ALA A 309 -6.42 15.80 -3.40
N VAL A 310 -5.71 16.23 -4.45
CA VAL A 310 -4.45 16.98 -4.39
C VAL A 310 -4.38 17.95 -5.58
N PRO A 311 -5.25 18.98 -5.57
CA PRO A 311 -5.64 19.73 -6.77
C PRO A 311 -4.52 20.56 -7.41
N ASP A 312 -3.49 20.91 -6.65
CA ASP A 312 -2.31 21.70 -7.06
C ASP A 312 -1.13 20.83 -7.54
N VAL A 313 -1.22 19.49 -7.51
CA VAL A 313 -0.22 18.60 -8.10
C VAL A 313 -0.80 17.95 -9.34
N THR A 314 -0.24 18.29 -10.50
CA THR A 314 -0.59 17.66 -11.79
C THR A 314 0.46 16.65 -12.23
N THR A 315 1.69 16.78 -11.71
CA THR A 315 2.80 15.85 -11.97
C THR A 315 3.56 15.50 -10.70
N PHE A 316 3.95 14.24 -10.56
CA PHE A 316 4.75 13.78 -9.42
C PHE A 316 5.62 12.57 -9.78
N ALA A 317 6.85 12.53 -9.29
CA ALA A 317 7.82 11.52 -9.71
C ALA A 317 8.66 10.89 -8.58
N ASN A 318 8.52 11.33 -7.33
CA ASN A 318 9.22 10.67 -6.23
C ASN A 318 8.56 9.33 -5.91
N ARG A 319 9.34 8.39 -5.34
CA ARG A 319 8.76 7.11 -4.94
C ARG A 319 7.79 7.32 -3.76
N ARG A 320 6.56 6.84 -3.90
CA ARG A 320 5.54 6.81 -2.85
C ARG A 320 4.88 5.44 -2.75
N VAL A 321 4.40 5.08 -1.58
CA VAL A 321 3.76 3.79 -1.32
C VAL A 321 2.41 3.98 -0.63
N ILE A 322 1.40 3.22 -1.03
CA ILE A 322 0.17 3.00 -0.25
C ILE A 322 0.15 1.51 0.09
N ARG A 323 -0.08 1.14 1.36
CA ARG A 323 0.02 -0.27 1.78
C ARG A 323 -0.92 -0.71 2.88
N ASN A 324 -1.05 -2.04 3.02
CA ASN A 324 -1.62 -2.71 4.19
C ASN A 324 -3.07 -2.32 4.49
N GLY A 325 -4.00 -2.63 3.59
CA GLY A 325 -5.42 -2.32 3.79
C GLY A 325 -6.34 -2.81 2.68
N GLN A 326 -7.59 -2.35 2.68
CA GLN A 326 -8.60 -2.75 1.71
C GLN A 326 -9.43 -1.53 1.26
N PHE A 327 -9.78 -1.49 -0.02
CA PHE A 327 -10.80 -0.58 -0.56
C PHE A 327 -12.02 -1.41 -0.95
N ASP A 328 -13.18 -1.13 -0.35
CA ASP A 328 -14.42 -1.90 -0.54
C ASP A 328 -15.46 -1.09 -1.32
N ALA A 329 -15.92 -1.63 -2.45
CA ALA A 329 -16.97 -1.01 -3.24
C ALA A 329 -18.34 -1.24 -2.57
N VAL A 330 -19.02 -0.16 -2.20
CA VAL A 330 -20.41 -0.19 -1.72
C VAL A 330 -21.34 0.06 -2.90
N ASP A 331 -22.27 -0.87 -3.16
CA ASP A 331 -23.24 -0.76 -4.28
C ASP A 331 -23.97 0.59 -4.29
N GLY A 332 -24.15 1.15 -5.48
CA GLY A 332 -24.74 2.47 -5.64
C GLY A 332 -24.66 3.00 -7.07
N PRO A 333 -25.48 4.01 -7.42
CA PRO A 333 -25.56 4.55 -8.77
C PRO A 333 -24.27 5.23 -9.25
N ALA A 334 -23.40 5.67 -8.34
CA ALA A 334 -22.12 6.30 -8.67
C ALA A 334 -21.15 5.38 -9.43
N TRP A 335 -21.35 4.06 -9.34
CA TRP A 335 -20.56 3.05 -10.08
C TRP A 335 -21.07 2.79 -11.50
N THR A 336 -22.13 3.48 -11.95
CA THR A 336 -22.64 3.36 -13.31
C THR A 336 -21.62 3.92 -14.31
N ALA A 337 -21.26 3.11 -15.30
CA ALA A 337 -20.35 3.54 -16.36
C ALA A 337 -20.99 4.67 -17.19
N GLY A 338 -20.19 5.67 -17.55
CA GLY A 338 -20.59 6.67 -18.53
C GLY A 338 -20.57 6.06 -19.93
N THR A 339 -21.53 6.40 -20.79
CA THR A 339 -21.52 5.98 -22.20
C THR A 339 -21.88 7.14 -23.10
N ALA A 340 -21.07 7.34 -24.14
CA ALA A 340 -21.34 8.28 -25.21
C ALA A 340 -21.15 7.61 -26.57
N THR A 341 -21.88 8.07 -27.57
CA THR A 341 -21.70 7.66 -28.97
C THR A 341 -21.50 8.91 -29.80
N SER A 342 -20.45 8.94 -30.62
CA SER A 342 -20.09 10.10 -31.44
C SER A 342 -19.62 9.68 -32.81
N GLN A 343 -20.04 10.42 -33.84
CA GLN A 343 -19.38 10.39 -35.13
C GLN A 343 -18.03 11.13 -35.03
N ALA A 344 -16.98 10.54 -35.60
CA ALA A 344 -15.66 11.15 -35.68
C ALA A 344 -14.90 10.63 -36.90
N SER A 345 -13.83 11.35 -37.27
CA SER A 345 -12.95 11.01 -38.38
C SER A 345 -11.57 10.59 -37.88
N TYR A 346 -11.00 9.55 -38.50
CA TYR A 346 -9.65 9.05 -38.24
C TYR A 346 -8.81 9.07 -39.52
N GLU A 347 -7.53 9.41 -39.40
CA GLU A 347 -6.55 9.40 -40.49
C GLU A 347 -5.20 8.84 -40.00
N VAL A 348 -4.57 8.00 -40.82
CA VAL A 348 -3.26 7.39 -40.51
C VAL A 348 -2.13 8.40 -40.34
N SER A 349 -2.26 9.59 -40.95
CA SER A 349 -1.30 10.69 -40.84
C SER A 349 -1.24 11.29 -39.43
N ASN A 350 -2.28 11.07 -38.62
CA ASN A 350 -2.37 11.46 -37.21
C ASN A 350 -3.00 10.33 -36.39
N PRO A 351 -2.28 9.21 -36.20
CA PRO A 351 -2.86 7.93 -35.80
C PRO A 351 -3.29 7.88 -34.33
N LEU A 352 -3.01 8.92 -33.54
CA LEU A 352 -3.42 9.02 -32.14
C LEU A 352 -4.53 10.05 -31.92
N GLN A 353 -5.20 10.50 -32.99
CA GLN A 353 -6.24 11.51 -32.88
C GLN A 353 -7.50 11.13 -33.65
N LEU A 354 -8.65 11.32 -33.00
CA LEU A 354 -9.94 11.46 -33.68
C LEU A 354 -10.26 12.95 -33.85
N THR A 355 -10.75 13.32 -35.02
CA THR A 355 -11.13 14.69 -35.38
C THR A 355 -12.61 14.77 -35.75
N ALA A 356 -13.15 15.98 -35.90
CA ALA A 356 -14.57 16.20 -36.19
C ALA A 356 -15.50 15.42 -35.25
N VAL A 357 -15.11 15.31 -33.97
CA VAL A 357 -15.82 14.54 -32.95
C VAL A 357 -17.09 15.30 -32.54
N SER A 358 -18.23 14.77 -32.96
CA SER A 358 -19.54 15.33 -32.61
C SER A 358 -19.79 15.27 -31.10
N ASN A 359 -20.27 16.36 -30.48
CA ASN A 359 -20.56 16.38 -29.05
C ASN A 359 -19.39 15.91 -28.15
N VAL A 360 -18.14 16.24 -28.52
CA VAL A 360 -16.91 15.89 -27.79
C VAL A 360 -16.97 16.18 -26.28
N ALA A 361 -17.75 17.19 -25.85
CA ALA A 361 -17.94 17.54 -24.44
C ALA A 361 -18.53 16.39 -23.60
N ASN A 362 -19.29 15.48 -24.21
CA ASN A 362 -19.90 14.32 -23.55
C ASN A 362 -18.98 13.09 -23.47
N VAL A 363 -17.80 13.14 -24.11
CA VAL A 363 -16.82 12.04 -24.04
C VAL A 363 -15.87 12.30 -22.87
N GLU A 364 -15.86 11.39 -21.89
CA GLU A 364 -15.00 11.47 -20.71
C GLU A 364 -13.58 10.98 -21.02
N VAL A 365 -12.55 11.64 -20.47
CA VAL A 365 -11.17 11.14 -20.53
C VAL A 365 -11.08 9.84 -19.73
N GLY A 366 -10.33 8.85 -20.24
CA GLY A 366 -10.27 7.50 -19.71
C GLY A 366 -11.37 6.57 -20.23
N SER A 367 -12.21 7.02 -21.17
CA SER A 367 -13.20 6.16 -21.82
C SER A 367 -12.53 5.14 -22.74
N LEU A 368 -12.94 3.87 -22.64
CA LEU A 368 -12.64 2.83 -23.64
C LEU A 368 -13.34 3.16 -24.94
N ILE A 369 -12.66 2.98 -26.06
CA ILE A 369 -13.18 3.23 -27.41
C ILE A 369 -13.49 1.88 -28.07
N THR A 370 -14.65 1.78 -28.70
CA THR A 370 -15.03 0.63 -29.55
C THR A 370 -15.63 1.12 -30.86
N GLY A 371 -15.34 0.42 -31.95
CA GLY A 371 -15.80 0.75 -33.30
C GLY A 371 -15.14 -0.16 -34.35
N ASN A 372 -15.47 0.01 -35.62
CA ASN A 372 -14.79 -0.75 -36.69
C ASN A 372 -13.32 -0.35 -36.75
N GLY A 373 -12.42 -1.32 -36.87
CA GLY A 373 -10.98 -1.06 -36.94
C GLY A 373 -10.32 -0.64 -35.62
N VAL A 374 -11.03 -0.72 -34.49
CA VAL A 374 -10.50 -0.39 -33.17
C VAL A 374 -9.96 -1.66 -32.50
N GLY A 375 -8.67 -1.68 -32.16
CA GLY A 375 -8.06 -2.75 -31.38
C GLY A 375 -8.59 -2.80 -29.93
N ARG A 376 -8.24 -3.85 -29.18
CA ARG A 376 -8.66 -3.94 -27.76
C ARG A 376 -7.99 -2.87 -26.90
N GLU A 377 -8.65 -2.45 -25.84
CA GLU A 377 -8.05 -1.60 -24.79
C GLU A 377 -7.44 -0.27 -25.31
N VAL A 378 -8.12 0.38 -26.26
CA VAL A 378 -7.80 1.73 -26.72
C VAL A 378 -8.64 2.74 -25.94
N TYR A 379 -8.01 3.76 -25.37
CA TYR A 379 -8.64 4.72 -24.47
C TYR A 379 -8.47 6.17 -24.94
N VAL A 380 -9.38 7.03 -24.51
CA VAL A 380 -9.24 8.49 -24.63
C VAL A 380 -8.26 8.99 -23.57
N THR A 381 -7.15 9.61 -23.97
CA THR A 381 -6.17 10.22 -23.05
C THR A 381 -6.41 11.70 -22.81
N ASP A 382 -6.99 12.38 -23.80
CA ASP A 382 -7.25 13.83 -23.74
C ASP A 382 -8.39 14.23 -24.69
N ARG A 383 -9.00 15.41 -24.45
CA ARG A 383 -10.08 15.96 -25.27
C ARG A 383 -9.94 17.46 -25.47
N ASN A 384 -10.24 17.94 -26.67
CA ASN A 384 -10.32 19.37 -26.98
C ASN A 384 -11.70 19.73 -27.53
N ILE A 385 -12.47 20.49 -26.72
CA ILE A 385 -13.84 20.86 -27.06
C ILE A 385 -13.90 21.83 -28.23
N GLY A 386 -13.04 22.85 -28.24
CA GLY A 386 -13.02 23.88 -29.28
C GLY A 386 -12.55 23.35 -30.64
N ALA A 387 -11.62 22.39 -30.63
CA ALA A 387 -11.10 21.76 -31.85
C ALA A 387 -11.92 20.54 -32.30
N GLN A 388 -12.87 20.04 -31.49
CA GLN A 388 -13.60 18.80 -31.74
C GLN A 388 -12.68 17.59 -31.94
N THR A 389 -11.69 17.43 -31.07
CA THR A 389 -10.72 16.33 -31.14
C THR A 389 -10.62 15.52 -29.85
N LEU A 390 -10.25 14.25 -30.00
CA LEU A 390 -9.87 13.34 -28.91
C LEU A 390 -8.49 12.77 -29.20
N THR A 391 -7.65 12.64 -28.17
CA THR A 391 -6.35 11.94 -28.25
C THR A 391 -6.51 10.52 -27.72
N LEU A 392 -5.88 9.56 -28.39
CA LEU A 392 -6.01 8.11 -28.15
C LEU A 392 -4.75 7.52 -27.51
N SER A 393 -4.94 6.42 -26.79
CA SER A 393 -3.86 5.67 -26.16
C SER A 393 -3.04 4.83 -27.14
N GLN A 394 -3.65 4.41 -28.25
CA GLN A 394 -3.06 3.61 -29.32
C GLN A 394 -3.69 3.93 -30.68
N PRO A 395 -2.99 3.63 -31.78
CA PRO A 395 -3.54 3.69 -33.13
C PRO A 395 -4.68 2.69 -33.40
N LEU A 396 -5.44 2.98 -34.47
CA LEU A 396 -6.52 2.14 -35.00
C LEU A 396 -6.10 1.52 -36.33
N TYR A 397 -6.39 0.24 -36.55
CA TYR A 397 -5.82 -0.52 -37.66
C TYR A 397 -6.62 -0.46 -38.97
N ASP A 398 -7.94 -0.25 -38.91
CA ASP A 398 -8.82 -0.25 -40.10
C ASP A 398 -10.02 0.71 -39.89
N ALA A 399 -9.70 1.94 -39.50
CA ALA A 399 -10.69 2.92 -39.07
C ALA A 399 -10.69 4.21 -39.90
N VAL A 400 -9.94 4.27 -41.01
CA VAL A 400 -9.78 5.48 -41.83
C VAL A 400 -11.12 5.99 -42.33
N GLY A 401 -11.30 7.31 -42.24
CA GLY A 401 -12.53 7.99 -42.61
C GLY A 401 -13.44 8.26 -41.42
N THR A 402 -14.72 8.48 -41.70
CA THR A 402 -15.71 8.91 -40.70
C THR A 402 -16.63 7.76 -40.33
N GLN A 403 -16.74 7.47 -39.04
CA GLN A 403 -17.66 6.47 -38.51
C GLN A 403 -18.15 6.86 -37.11
N THR A 404 -19.07 6.07 -36.58
CA THR A 404 -19.59 6.22 -35.22
C THR A 404 -18.80 5.33 -34.26
N TYR A 405 -18.26 5.94 -33.21
CA TYR A 405 -17.56 5.24 -32.13
C TYR A 405 -18.41 5.28 -30.86
N THR A 406 -18.27 4.24 -30.04
CA THR A 406 -18.81 4.18 -28.69
C THR A 406 -17.68 4.38 -27.68
N PHE A 407 -17.94 5.21 -26.68
CA PHE A 407 -17.02 5.57 -25.61
C PHE A 407 -17.63 5.14 -24.28
N THR A 408 -16.93 4.29 -23.54
CA THR A 408 -17.41 3.78 -22.25
C THR A 408 -16.44 4.14 -21.13
N ARG A 409 -16.91 4.94 -20.16
CA ARG A 409 -16.12 5.32 -18.99
C ARG A 409 -16.47 4.46 -17.79
N PHE A 410 -15.63 3.45 -17.53
CA PHE A 410 -15.71 2.66 -16.31
C PHE A 410 -15.41 3.51 -15.08
N ARG A 411 -15.90 3.06 -13.92
CA ARG A 411 -15.73 3.71 -12.61
C ARG A 411 -14.77 2.91 -11.76
N TYR A 412 -13.78 3.55 -11.16
CA TYR A 412 -12.65 2.91 -10.49
C TYR A 412 -12.65 3.24 -9.00
N LEU A 413 -12.23 2.32 -8.13
CA LEU A 413 -12.01 2.63 -6.72
C LEU A 413 -11.02 3.80 -6.60
N LEU A 414 -9.89 3.70 -7.29
CA LEU A 414 -8.87 4.76 -7.39
C LEU A 414 -8.68 5.19 -8.84
N ASP A 415 -8.99 6.45 -9.14
CA ASP A 415 -8.87 7.02 -10.48
C ASP A 415 -7.79 8.10 -10.53
N PHE A 416 -6.65 7.79 -11.18
CA PHE A 416 -5.53 8.71 -11.34
C PHE A 416 -5.54 9.44 -12.69
N SER A 417 -6.60 9.31 -13.48
CA SER A 417 -6.66 9.87 -14.84
C SER A 417 -6.59 11.40 -14.90
N GLY A 418 -6.88 12.08 -13.80
CA GLY A 418 -6.71 13.53 -13.65
C GLY A 418 -5.24 13.99 -13.65
N PHE A 419 -4.29 13.11 -13.30
CA PHE A 419 -2.87 13.46 -13.34
C PHE A 419 -2.33 13.48 -14.77
N GLU A 420 -1.57 14.53 -15.09
CA GLU A 420 -0.80 14.60 -16.33
C GLU A 420 0.34 13.58 -16.32
N SER A 421 1.04 13.43 -15.19
CA SER A 421 2.08 12.42 -15.03
C SER A 421 2.30 11.97 -13.59
N LEU A 422 2.22 10.66 -13.33
CA LEU A 422 2.54 10.10 -12.01
C LEU A 422 3.50 8.92 -12.15
N SER A 423 4.68 9.03 -11.53
CA SER A 423 5.74 8.01 -11.61
C SER A 423 6.11 7.49 -10.23
N ARG A 424 6.59 6.24 -10.17
CA ARG A 424 7.15 5.60 -8.98
C ARG A 424 6.15 5.45 -7.82
N LEU A 425 4.85 5.38 -8.13
CA LEU A 425 3.82 5.01 -7.15
C LEU A 425 3.76 3.49 -7.01
N ASN A 426 3.84 3.02 -5.77
CA ASN A 426 3.69 1.62 -5.46
C ASN A 426 2.43 1.42 -4.60
N ILE A 427 1.74 0.32 -4.85
CA ILE A 427 0.67 -0.17 -3.98
C ILE A 427 1.06 -1.58 -3.55
N SER A 428 1.08 -1.85 -2.24
CA SER A 428 1.42 -3.18 -1.75
C SER A 428 0.56 -3.67 -0.61
N ASP A 429 0.29 -4.97 -0.55
CA ASP A 429 -0.51 -5.57 0.53
C ASP A 429 -1.90 -4.92 0.63
N VAL A 430 -2.50 -4.61 -0.52
CA VAL A 430 -3.83 -4.00 -0.62
C VAL A 430 -4.80 -4.92 -1.35
N GLU A 431 -6.00 -5.10 -0.80
CA GLU A 431 -7.13 -5.67 -1.52
C GLU A 431 -8.02 -4.58 -2.10
N PHE A 432 -8.19 -4.62 -3.43
CA PHE A 432 -9.24 -3.91 -4.15
C PHE A 432 -10.46 -4.81 -4.23
N LYS A 433 -11.37 -4.67 -3.26
CA LYS A 433 -12.61 -5.44 -3.17
C LYS A 433 -13.71 -4.74 -3.97
N CYS A 434 -13.76 -5.04 -5.26
CA CYS A 434 -14.67 -4.39 -6.20
C CYS A 434 -16.08 -4.99 -6.21
N ASP A 435 -16.22 -6.26 -5.77
CA ASP A 435 -17.49 -6.99 -5.63
C ASP A 435 -18.44 -6.97 -6.85
N GLY A 436 -17.92 -6.71 -8.04
CA GLY A 436 -18.69 -6.60 -9.28
C GLY A 436 -19.35 -5.24 -9.50
N PHE A 437 -19.11 -4.26 -8.61
CA PHE A 437 -19.65 -2.90 -8.72
C PHE A 437 -18.69 -1.95 -9.42
N ALA A 438 -17.39 -2.05 -9.13
CA ALA A 438 -16.36 -1.12 -9.60
C ALA A 438 -15.25 -1.82 -10.42
N SER A 439 -14.47 -1.03 -11.16
CA SER A 439 -13.11 -1.40 -11.55
C SER A 439 -12.11 -1.01 -10.44
N SER A 440 -10.88 -1.53 -10.45
CA SER A 440 -9.97 -1.30 -9.32
C SER A 440 -9.17 -0.01 -9.46
N VAL A 441 -8.24 0.07 -10.41
CA VAL A 441 -7.33 1.23 -10.55
C VAL A 441 -7.24 1.71 -12.00
N MET A 442 -7.37 3.02 -12.21
CA MET A 442 -7.00 3.67 -13.46
C MET A 442 -5.72 4.48 -13.25
N LEU A 443 -4.70 4.22 -14.08
CA LEU A 443 -3.41 4.93 -14.02
C LEU A 443 -3.53 6.37 -14.57
N SER A 444 -2.51 7.17 -14.29
CA SER A 444 -2.35 8.52 -14.88
C SER A 444 -2.10 8.47 -16.39
N LYS A 445 -2.25 9.63 -17.06
CA LYS A 445 -2.06 9.74 -18.52
C LYS A 445 -0.62 9.39 -18.93
N GLN A 446 0.36 9.96 -18.25
CA GLN A 446 1.79 9.67 -18.40
C GLN A 446 2.39 9.23 -17.06
N GLY A 447 3.63 8.76 -17.09
CA GLY A 447 4.32 8.29 -15.90
C GLY A 447 5.24 7.11 -16.20
N LEU A 448 5.93 6.64 -15.17
CA LEU A 448 6.88 5.54 -15.24
C LEU A 448 6.86 4.73 -13.93
N ILE A 449 7.10 3.42 -14.03
CA ILE A 449 7.46 2.56 -12.88
C ILE A 449 6.35 2.56 -11.81
N TRP A 450 5.12 2.25 -12.22
CA TRP A 450 4.10 1.80 -11.27
C TRP A 450 4.44 0.41 -10.74
N HIS A 451 4.12 0.12 -9.48
CA HIS A 451 4.38 -1.19 -8.90
C HIS A 451 3.19 -1.66 -8.06
N PHE A 452 2.58 -2.77 -8.45
CA PHE A 452 1.59 -3.49 -7.66
C PHE A 452 2.23 -4.75 -7.11
N ARG A 453 2.25 -4.92 -5.79
CA ARG A 453 2.92 -6.04 -5.13
C ARG A 453 2.05 -6.66 -4.06
N ASP A 454 1.89 -7.98 -4.07
CA ASP A 454 1.13 -8.68 -3.03
C ASP A 454 -0.33 -8.14 -2.91
N CYS A 455 -0.90 -7.63 -4.01
CA CYS A 455 -2.24 -7.06 -4.04
C CYS A 455 -3.29 -8.08 -4.49
N TYR A 456 -4.53 -7.86 -4.06
CA TYR A 456 -5.70 -8.62 -4.52
C TYR A 456 -6.63 -7.73 -5.34
N PHE A 457 -6.92 -8.13 -6.58
CA PHE A 457 -7.92 -7.52 -7.44
C PHE A 457 -9.15 -8.42 -7.45
N ASN A 458 -10.08 -8.16 -6.54
CA ASN A 458 -11.17 -9.07 -6.23
C ASN A 458 -12.47 -8.61 -6.89
N LYS A 459 -12.96 -9.41 -7.84
CA LYS A 459 -14.18 -9.21 -8.62
C LYS A 459 -14.29 -7.80 -9.24
N PRO A 460 -13.30 -7.32 -10.00
CA PRO A 460 -13.51 -6.12 -10.79
C PRO A 460 -14.69 -6.34 -11.74
N LYS A 461 -15.55 -5.34 -11.86
CA LYS A 461 -16.66 -5.33 -12.81
C LYS A 461 -16.16 -5.36 -14.25
N ASP A 462 -15.23 -4.45 -14.57
CA ASP A 462 -14.71 -4.29 -15.92
C ASP A 462 -13.19 -4.47 -15.97
N ARG A 463 -12.41 -3.74 -15.17
CA ARG A 463 -10.94 -3.75 -15.23
C ARG A 463 -10.30 -3.86 -13.85
N GLY A 464 -9.26 -4.70 -13.73
CA GLY A 464 -8.37 -4.66 -12.57
C GLY A 464 -7.51 -3.39 -12.62
N ILE A 465 -6.62 -3.28 -13.61
CA ILE A 465 -5.80 -2.07 -13.82
C ILE A 465 -5.98 -1.57 -15.25
N THR A 466 -6.31 -0.28 -15.39
CA THR A 466 -6.38 0.38 -16.70
C THR A 466 -5.23 1.34 -16.87
N SER A 467 -4.36 1.08 -17.85
CA SER A 467 -3.47 2.07 -18.41
C SER A 467 -4.19 2.86 -19.48
N ILE A 468 -4.66 4.08 -19.17
CA ILE A 468 -5.29 4.95 -20.18
C ILE A 468 -4.30 5.54 -21.16
N GLY A 469 -3.04 5.69 -20.76
CA GLY A 469 -1.97 6.26 -21.55
C GLY A 469 -0.69 5.48 -21.32
N ARG A 470 0.43 6.16 -21.11
CA ARG A 470 1.77 5.52 -21.06
C ARG A 470 2.36 5.38 -19.66
N ALA A 471 1.60 5.65 -18.60
CA ALA A 471 2.06 5.50 -17.21
C ALA A 471 2.54 4.09 -16.86
N CYS A 472 2.08 3.07 -17.58
CA CYS A 472 2.50 1.68 -17.43
C CYS A 472 3.94 1.39 -17.91
N GLN A 473 4.67 2.36 -18.47
CA GLN A 473 6.06 2.15 -18.90
C GLN A 473 6.93 1.71 -17.72
N GLY A 474 7.58 0.55 -17.85
CA GLY A 474 8.39 -0.05 -16.80
C GLY A 474 7.59 -0.53 -15.58
N MET A 475 6.28 -0.73 -15.71
CA MET A 475 5.41 -1.18 -14.61
C MET A 475 5.77 -2.59 -14.13
N LEU A 476 5.62 -2.84 -12.84
CA LEU A 476 5.81 -4.13 -12.19
C LEU A 476 4.50 -4.60 -11.56
N ILE A 477 4.12 -5.84 -11.83
CA ILE A 477 3.01 -6.51 -11.16
C ILE A 477 3.56 -7.84 -10.65
N ASP A 478 3.70 -7.94 -9.33
CA ASP A 478 4.43 -9.01 -8.67
C ASP A 478 3.57 -9.64 -7.56
N CYS A 479 3.48 -10.98 -7.53
CA CYS A 479 2.79 -11.72 -6.47
C CYS A 479 1.31 -11.37 -6.27
N CYS A 480 0.65 -10.78 -7.26
CA CYS A 480 -0.76 -10.36 -7.15
C CYS A 480 -1.75 -11.49 -7.45
N GLN A 481 -2.94 -11.40 -6.86
CA GLN A 481 -4.10 -12.23 -7.18
C GLN A 481 -5.13 -11.42 -7.99
N PHE A 482 -5.59 -11.97 -9.11
CA PHE A 482 -6.69 -11.42 -9.90
C PHE A 482 -7.84 -12.44 -9.91
N LEU A 483 -9.01 -12.03 -9.45
CA LEU A 483 -10.21 -12.87 -9.36
C LEU A 483 -11.33 -12.21 -10.15
N SER A 484 -11.71 -12.74 -11.31
CA SER A 484 -12.80 -12.16 -12.10
C SER A 484 -14.13 -12.18 -11.32
N ASN A 485 -15.02 -11.22 -11.60
CA ASN A 485 -16.42 -11.25 -11.17
C ASN A 485 -17.24 -12.30 -11.93
N GLU A 486 -16.75 -12.75 -13.08
CA GLU A 486 -17.48 -13.54 -14.06
C GLU A 486 -17.10 -15.04 -14.00
N GLN A 487 -16.69 -15.51 -12.81
CA GLN A 487 -16.24 -16.89 -12.57
C GLN A 487 -17.20 -17.95 -13.12
N GLN A 488 -18.50 -17.68 -13.04
CA GLN A 488 -19.56 -18.61 -13.45
C GLN A 488 -19.91 -18.54 -14.94
N LEU A 489 -19.46 -17.50 -15.66
CA LEU A 489 -19.75 -17.34 -17.09
C LEU A 489 -18.85 -18.22 -17.95
N LEU A 490 -19.33 -18.53 -19.15
CA LEU A 490 -18.51 -19.15 -20.19
C LEU A 490 -17.44 -18.17 -20.66
N ALA A 491 -16.28 -18.68 -21.08
CA ALA A 491 -15.14 -17.86 -21.45
C ALA A 491 -15.50 -16.77 -22.49
N GLN A 492 -16.30 -17.11 -23.51
CA GLN A 492 -16.71 -16.16 -24.55
C GLN A 492 -17.72 -15.09 -24.12
N ASP A 493 -18.36 -15.25 -22.96
CA ASP A 493 -19.38 -14.32 -22.44
C ASP A 493 -18.80 -13.33 -21.43
N ARG A 494 -17.51 -13.45 -21.11
CA ARG A 494 -16.79 -12.60 -20.14
C ARG A 494 -16.29 -11.32 -20.80
N ASN A 495 -16.39 -10.21 -20.08
CA ASN A 495 -15.94 -8.89 -20.55
C ASN A 495 -14.86 -8.27 -19.64
N SER A 496 -14.68 -8.81 -18.43
CA SER A 496 -13.67 -8.34 -17.50
C SER A 496 -12.26 -8.65 -17.99
N ILE A 497 -11.37 -7.68 -17.86
CA ILE A 497 -9.95 -7.82 -18.18
C ILE A 497 -9.13 -7.56 -16.93
N GLY A 498 -8.08 -8.37 -16.72
CA GLY A 498 -7.17 -8.16 -15.60
C GLY A 498 -6.52 -6.79 -15.70
N PHE A 499 -5.77 -6.52 -16.78
CA PHE A 499 -5.23 -5.20 -17.08
C PHE A 499 -4.77 -5.02 -18.54
N ASN A 500 -4.48 -3.78 -18.94
CA ASN A 500 -3.89 -3.45 -20.23
C ASN A 500 -2.56 -2.70 -20.11
N ILE A 501 -1.69 -2.85 -21.11
CA ILE A 501 -0.39 -2.17 -21.23
C ILE A 501 -0.31 -1.45 -22.57
N ASN A 502 0.16 -0.20 -22.54
CA ASN A 502 0.34 0.66 -23.71
C ASN A 502 1.80 1.02 -24.03
N ALA A 503 2.75 0.63 -23.17
CA ALA A 503 4.14 1.08 -23.22
C ALA A 503 5.11 -0.10 -22.96
N ASN A 504 6.41 0.17 -22.82
CA ASN A 504 7.45 -0.87 -22.83
C ASN A 504 7.86 -1.34 -21.42
N ASP A 505 8.67 -2.40 -21.37
CA ASP A 505 9.49 -2.81 -20.23
C ASP A 505 8.73 -3.27 -18.97
N VAL A 506 7.46 -3.67 -19.13
CA VAL A 506 6.64 -4.25 -18.05
C VAL A 506 7.14 -5.63 -17.60
N LYS A 507 7.06 -5.88 -16.29
CA LYS A 507 7.35 -7.17 -15.65
C LYS A 507 6.12 -7.72 -14.97
N LEU A 508 5.72 -8.93 -15.33
CA LEU A 508 4.63 -9.69 -14.73
C LEU A 508 5.22 -10.94 -14.09
N ARG A 509 5.28 -10.98 -12.75
CA ARG A 509 5.96 -12.08 -12.03
C ARG A 509 5.11 -12.69 -10.93
N ASP A 510 5.10 -14.02 -10.88
CA ASP A 510 4.55 -14.80 -9.77
C ASP A 510 3.08 -14.46 -9.43
N ASN A 511 2.31 -13.96 -10.40
CA ASN A 511 0.91 -13.61 -10.23
C ASN A 511 0.00 -14.82 -10.44
N ARG A 512 -1.23 -14.75 -9.92
CA ARG A 512 -2.29 -15.69 -10.26
C ARG A 512 -3.54 -14.96 -10.78
N ALA A 513 -4.11 -15.44 -11.87
CA ALA A 513 -5.31 -14.85 -12.47
C ALA A 513 -6.36 -15.89 -12.84
N VAL A 514 -7.63 -15.58 -12.55
CA VAL A 514 -8.70 -16.57 -12.62
C VAL A 514 -9.90 -16.06 -13.41
N ARG A 515 -10.22 -16.78 -14.50
CA ARG A 515 -11.48 -16.70 -15.26
C ARG A 515 -11.86 -15.29 -15.75
N PHE A 516 -10.88 -14.49 -16.18
CA PHE A 516 -11.13 -13.26 -16.96
C PHE A 516 -11.45 -13.60 -18.43
N GLY A 517 -12.01 -12.65 -19.18
CA GLY A 517 -12.08 -12.76 -20.64
C GLY A 517 -10.67 -12.70 -21.25
N HIS A 518 -9.90 -11.69 -20.84
CA HIS A 518 -8.45 -11.63 -21.06
C HIS A 518 -7.75 -11.35 -19.73
N TRP A 519 -6.67 -12.06 -19.41
CA TRP A 519 -5.88 -11.64 -18.25
C TRP A 519 -5.16 -10.33 -18.58
N VAL A 520 -4.54 -10.25 -19.76
CA VAL A 520 -3.83 -9.04 -20.17
C VAL A 520 -3.84 -8.81 -21.69
N VAL A 521 -3.98 -7.53 -22.06
CA VAL A 521 -3.74 -7.01 -23.42
C VAL A 521 -2.50 -6.12 -23.40
N MET A 522 -1.45 -6.46 -24.16
CA MET A 522 -0.14 -5.82 -24.10
C MET A 522 0.32 -5.28 -25.46
N LYS A 523 0.40 -3.94 -25.55
CA LYS A 523 1.23 -3.26 -26.54
C LYS A 523 2.59 -2.94 -25.94
N GLY A 524 3.58 -2.77 -26.81
CA GLY A 524 4.95 -2.42 -26.44
C GLY A 524 5.92 -3.58 -26.60
N SER A 525 7.13 -3.38 -26.11
CA SER A 525 8.25 -4.30 -26.26
C SER A 525 9.06 -4.42 -24.96
N GLY A 526 9.92 -5.43 -24.88
CA GLY A 526 10.82 -5.62 -23.75
C GLY A 526 10.15 -6.20 -22.50
N HIS A 527 8.98 -6.83 -22.63
CA HIS A 527 8.25 -7.40 -21.50
C HIS A 527 8.84 -8.71 -21.00
N LEU A 528 8.72 -8.93 -19.69
CA LEU A 528 9.04 -10.19 -19.03
C LEU A 528 7.78 -10.75 -18.34
N ILE A 529 7.34 -11.94 -18.77
CA ILE A 529 6.19 -12.65 -18.21
C ILE A 529 6.70 -13.96 -17.63
N GLN A 530 6.81 -14.03 -16.31
CA GLN A 530 7.53 -15.10 -15.63
C GLN A 530 6.78 -15.66 -14.42
N GLY A 531 6.74 -16.99 -14.26
CA GLY A 531 6.28 -17.63 -13.01
C GLY A 531 4.79 -17.45 -12.69
N ASN A 532 4.00 -16.91 -13.61
CA ASN A 532 2.59 -16.64 -13.37
C ASN A 532 1.73 -17.90 -13.57
N HIS A 533 0.56 -17.91 -12.96
CA HIS A 533 -0.46 -18.94 -13.13
C HIS A 533 -1.78 -18.28 -13.52
N TRP A 534 -2.18 -18.38 -14.79
CA TRP A 534 -3.50 -17.91 -15.20
C TRP A 534 -4.32 -19.01 -15.86
N PHE A 535 -5.58 -19.11 -15.44
CA PHE A 535 -6.50 -20.11 -15.95
C PHE A 535 -7.87 -19.51 -16.27
N GLN A 536 -8.38 -19.81 -17.47
CA GLN A 536 -9.64 -19.24 -17.98
C GLN A 536 -10.71 -20.29 -18.32
N GLY A 537 -10.58 -21.51 -17.78
CA GLY A 537 -11.57 -22.57 -17.97
C GLY A 537 -12.99 -22.21 -17.53
N ASP A 538 -13.93 -23.03 -17.98
CA ASP A 538 -15.34 -23.05 -17.62
C ASP A 538 -15.87 -24.49 -17.73
N GLU A 539 -17.18 -24.67 -17.47
CA GLU A 539 -17.81 -25.99 -17.42
C GLU A 539 -18.31 -26.48 -18.79
N ALA A 540 -18.14 -25.71 -19.88
CA ALA A 540 -18.61 -26.11 -21.19
C ALA A 540 -17.79 -27.29 -21.76
N SER A 541 -18.40 -28.02 -22.69
CA SER A 541 -17.76 -29.14 -23.41
C SER A 541 -17.44 -28.71 -24.83
N ASN A 542 -16.32 -29.17 -25.39
CA ASN A 542 -15.76 -28.66 -26.65
C ASN A 542 -15.71 -27.13 -26.68
N ALA A 543 -15.31 -26.56 -25.55
CA ALA A 543 -15.60 -25.17 -25.28
C ALA A 543 -14.68 -24.23 -26.05
N THR A 544 -15.25 -23.10 -26.46
CA THR A 544 -14.51 -21.97 -27.02
C THR A 544 -13.70 -21.31 -25.92
N ARG A 545 -12.45 -20.97 -26.22
CA ARG A 545 -11.54 -20.25 -25.31
C ARG A 545 -11.17 -18.91 -25.91
N GLN A 546 -10.78 -17.98 -25.03
CA GLN A 546 -10.26 -16.67 -25.40
C GLN A 546 -8.75 -16.61 -25.17
N ALA A 547 -8.13 -15.53 -25.65
CA ALA A 547 -6.74 -15.26 -25.37
C ALA A 547 -6.56 -14.91 -23.88
N GLY A 548 -5.63 -15.58 -23.20
CA GLY A 548 -5.23 -15.19 -21.85
C GLY A 548 -4.29 -13.99 -21.87
N LEU A 549 -3.38 -14.01 -22.84
CA LEU A 549 -2.35 -13.01 -23.09
C LEU A 549 -2.45 -12.58 -24.55
N VAL A 550 -2.66 -11.30 -24.79
CA VAL A 550 -2.66 -10.70 -26.12
C VAL A 550 -1.43 -9.81 -26.26
N LEU A 551 -0.63 -10.05 -27.29
CA LEU A 551 0.52 -9.24 -27.67
C LEU A 551 0.17 -8.49 -28.97
N THR A 552 0.22 -7.17 -28.98
CA THR A 552 -0.23 -6.34 -30.11
C THR A 552 0.90 -5.59 -30.82
N GLN A 553 2.15 -6.03 -30.60
CA GLN A 553 3.37 -5.52 -31.24
C GLN A 553 4.04 -6.63 -32.04
N THR A 554 4.33 -6.38 -33.34
CA THR A 554 5.02 -7.32 -34.24
C THR A 554 6.40 -7.72 -33.69
N ASN A 555 7.36 -6.80 -33.58
CA ASN A 555 8.67 -7.09 -33.00
C ASN A 555 8.67 -6.78 -31.49
N SER A 556 8.39 -7.80 -30.68
CA SER A 556 8.03 -7.57 -29.27
C SER A 556 9.21 -7.62 -28.31
N LYS A 557 10.29 -8.37 -28.59
CA LYS A 557 11.40 -8.60 -27.62
C LYS A 557 10.85 -9.07 -26.26
N ILE A 558 10.00 -10.10 -26.27
CA ILE A 558 9.27 -10.60 -25.09
C ILE A 558 9.76 -11.99 -24.70
N VAL A 559 9.86 -12.21 -23.39
CA VAL A 559 10.13 -13.54 -22.81
C VAL A 559 8.93 -13.96 -21.96
N ILE A 560 8.36 -15.12 -22.31
CA ILE A 560 7.28 -15.81 -21.58
C ILE A 560 7.88 -17.12 -21.05
N THR A 561 8.13 -17.19 -19.74
CA THR A 561 8.88 -18.31 -19.16
C THR A 561 8.36 -18.83 -17.82
N GLY A 562 8.33 -20.16 -17.67
CA GLY A 562 8.00 -20.81 -16.41
C GLY A 562 6.57 -20.55 -15.91
N ASN A 563 5.63 -20.24 -16.79
CA ASN A 563 4.24 -19.96 -16.42
C ASN A 563 3.35 -21.22 -16.50
N TYR A 564 2.24 -21.20 -15.78
CA TYR A 564 1.13 -22.15 -15.91
C TYR A 564 -0.04 -21.46 -16.64
N ILE A 565 -0.35 -21.95 -17.84
CA ILE A 565 -1.27 -21.35 -18.81
C ILE A 565 -2.39 -22.33 -19.07
N ASP A 566 -3.59 -22.03 -18.60
CA ASP A 566 -4.66 -23.02 -18.57
C ASP A 566 -5.96 -22.53 -19.21
N ASN A 567 -6.45 -23.33 -20.15
CA ASN A 567 -7.71 -23.12 -20.85
C ASN A 567 -7.80 -21.74 -21.54
N CYS A 568 -6.68 -21.23 -22.04
CA CYS A 568 -6.61 -20.04 -22.87
C CYS A 568 -5.39 -20.13 -23.79
N PHE A 569 -5.29 -19.20 -24.73
CA PHE A 569 -4.16 -19.13 -25.65
C PHE A 569 -3.39 -17.82 -25.54
N ILE A 570 -2.15 -17.83 -26.04
CA ILE A 570 -1.39 -16.63 -26.32
C ILE A 570 -1.73 -16.18 -27.73
N GLU A 571 -2.18 -14.94 -27.89
CA GLU A 571 -2.42 -14.32 -29.18
C GLU A 571 -1.32 -13.30 -29.49
N TRP A 572 -0.74 -13.35 -30.68
CA TRP A 572 0.25 -12.39 -31.16
C TRP A 572 -0.24 -11.75 -32.45
N ASN A 573 -0.49 -10.45 -32.41
CA ASN A 573 -1.08 -9.66 -33.49
C ASN A 573 -0.44 -8.26 -33.58
N ASN A 574 -0.98 -7.43 -34.46
CA ASN A 574 -0.63 -6.02 -34.62
C ASN A 574 -1.89 -5.13 -34.73
N GLU A 575 -2.90 -5.38 -33.91
CA GLU A 575 -4.19 -4.65 -33.93
C GLU A 575 -4.09 -3.16 -33.50
N HIS A 576 -2.91 -2.73 -33.05
CA HIS A 576 -2.59 -1.33 -32.68
C HIS A 576 -1.56 -0.72 -33.64
N ASP A 577 -1.58 -1.14 -34.90
CA ASP A 577 -0.77 -0.56 -35.98
C ASP A 577 -1.68 0.22 -36.93
N ALA A 578 -1.35 1.46 -37.26
CA ALA A 578 -2.16 2.29 -38.15
C ALA A 578 -2.05 1.90 -39.62
N GLU A 579 -0.92 1.27 -39.97
CA GLU A 579 -0.60 0.77 -41.30
C GLU A 579 -0.16 -0.69 -41.14
N PRO A 580 -1.11 -1.61 -40.90
CA PRO A 580 -0.77 -2.96 -40.46
C PRO A 580 -0.11 -3.83 -41.53
N GLU A 581 -0.17 -3.44 -42.81
CA GLU A 581 0.59 -4.03 -43.91
C GLU A 581 2.10 -3.95 -43.68
N PHE A 582 2.85 -4.98 -44.06
CA PHE A 582 4.31 -4.89 -44.04
C PHE A 582 4.82 -3.93 -45.12
N SER A 583 5.64 -2.94 -44.73
CA SER A 583 6.17 -1.89 -45.62
C SER A 583 7.69 -1.68 -45.53
N GLY A 584 8.41 -2.57 -44.82
CA GLY A 584 9.87 -2.52 -44.66
C GLY A 584 10.35 -2.35 -43.21
N GLU A 585 9.42 -2.26 -42.28
CA GLU A 585 9.66 -2.29 -40.84
C GLU A 585 10.07 -3.68 -40.32
N LEU A 586 10.08 -3.86 -39.01
CA LEU A 586 10.36 -5.17 -38.40
C LEU A 586 9.07 -5.96 -38.28
N GLY A 587 8.99 -7.10 -38.99
CA GLY A 587 7.86 -8.03 -38.90
C GLY A 587 7.75 -8.71 -37.53
N PHE A 588 6.87 -9.71 -37.44
CA PHE A 588 6.66 -10.48 -36.20
C PHE A 588 7.98 -11.09 -35.74
N GLY A 589 8.46 -10.73 -34.55
CA GLY A 589 9.77 -11.23 -34.13
C GLY A 589 10.17 -11.04 -32.68
N SER A 590 11.31 -11.64 -32.36
CA SER A 590 11.97 -11.57 -31.05
C SER A 590 11.10 -12.06 -29.88
N LEU A 591 10.41 -13.19 -30.06
CA LEU A 591 9.52 -13.78 -29.05
C LEU A 591 10.10 -15.11 -28.55
N SER A 592 10.22 -15.26 -27.23
CA SER A 592 10.64 -16.51 -26.58
C SER A 592 9.57 -17.03 -25.63
N ILE A 593 9.09 -18.24 -25.88
CA ILE A 593 8.10 -18.97 -25.08
C ILE A 593 8.78 -20.24 -24.56
N THR A 594 9.24 -20.22 -23.31
CA THR A 594 10.16 -21.24 -22.79
C THR A 594 9.75 -21.85 -21.47
N GLY A 595 9.77 -23.17 -21.36
CA GLY A 595 9.58 -23.85 -20.06
C GLY A 595 8.22 -23.65 -19.41
N ASN A 596 7.17 -23.32 -20.18
CA ASN A 596 5.82 -23.12 -19.64
C ASN A 596 5.03 -24.44 -19.60
N ILE A 597 4.03 -24.48 -18.73
CA ILE A 597 3.01 -25.52 -18.67
C ILE A 597 1.76 -24.98 -19.35
N PHE A 598 1.31 -25.66 -20.40
CA PHE A 598 0.08 -25.38 -21.12
C PHE A 598 -0.91 -26.53 -20.88
N THR A 599 -2.03 -26.22 -20.25
CA THR A 599 -3.11 -27.17 -19.98
C THR A 599 -4.39 -26.70 -20.65
N ALA A 600 -5.16 -27.60 -21.24
CA ALA A 600 -6.51 -27.30 -21.71
C ALA A 600 -7.44 -28.46 -21.41
N THR A 601 -8.54 -28.19 -20.72
CA THR A 601 -9.54 -29.20 -20.37
C THR A 601 -10.84 -28.92 -21.12
N ARG A 602 -11.49 -29.96 -21.64
CA ARG A 602 -12.82 -29.90 -22.31
C ARG A 602 -12.89 -28.95 -23.51
N VAL A 603 -11.77 -28.72 -24.20
CA VAL A 603 -11.72 -27.88 -25.41
C VAL A 603 -11.99 -28.70 -26.67
N GLY A 604 -12.50 -28.05 -27.72
CA GLY A 604 -12.67 -28.69 -29.03
C GLY A 604 -11.33 -28.95 -29.73
N ALA A 605 -11.32 -29.88 -30.70
CA ALA A 605 -10.11 -30.26 -31.44
C ALA A 605 -9.43 -29.09 -32.17
N TRP A 606 -10.17 -28.03 -32.48
CA TRP A 606 -9.70 -26.79 -33.12
C TRP A 606 -8.92 -25.84 -32.18
N PHE A 607 -8.94 -26.05 -30.87
CA PHE A 607 -8.21 -25.19 -29.92
C PHE A 607 -6.70 -25.26 -30.15
N ARG A 608 -6.01 -24.14 -29.99
CA ARG A 608 -4.55 -23.98 -30.12
C ARG A 608 -4.05 -23.13 -28.97
N PHE A 609 -2.84 -23.39 -28.46
CA PHE A 609 -2.24 -22.64 -27.36
C PHE A 609 -1.52 -21.37 -27.81
N ILE A 610 -1.00 -21.35 -29.03
CA ILE A 610 -0.25 -20.23 -29.59
C ILE A 610 -0.90 -19.82 -30.92
N VAL A 611 -1.39 -18.60 -30.99
CA VAL A 611 -2.10 -18.06 -32.16
C VAL A 611 -1.39 -16.81 -32.65
N VAL A 612 -1.04 -16.78 -33.93
CA VAL A 612 -0.57 -15.55 -34.61
C VAL A 612 -1.70 -15.04 -35.49
N LYS A 613 -2.04 -13.76 -35.37
CA LYS A 613 -3.13 -13.13 -36.12
C LYS A 613 -2.66 -11.80 -36.73
N PRO A 614 -2.14 -11.80 -37.97
CA PRO A 614 -1.75 -10.57 -38.65
C PRO A 614 -2.97 -9.74 -39.01
N TYR A 615 -2.86 -8.43 -38.79
CA TYR A 615 -3.88 -7.45 -39.18
C TYR A 615 -3.56 -6.79 -40.54
N GLY A 616 -2.40 -7.11 -41.13
CA GLY A 616 -2.03 -6.74 -42.48
C GLY A 616 -1.12 -7.79 -43.14
N PRO A 617 -1.09 -7.82 -44.48
CA PRO A 617 -0.37 -8.81 -45.28
C PRO A 617 1.16 -8.63 -45.27
N ASP A 618 1.85 -9.55 -45.93
CA ASP A 618 3.30 -9.53 -46.24
C ASP A 618 4.26 -9.57 -45.04
N HIS A 619 3.71 -9.65 -43.83
CA HIS A 619 4.45 -9.94 -42.61
C HIS A 619 5.02 -11.37 -42.61
N PHE A 620 6.07 -11.57 -41.83
CA PHE A 620 6.74 -12.87 -41.66
C PHE A 620 7.27 -12.97 -40.23
N ILE A 621 7.68 -14.18 -39.82
CA ILE A 621 8.23 -14.40 -38.47
C ILE A 621 9.77 -14.42 -38.51
N ASN A 622 10.40 -13.62 -37.66
CA ASN A 622 11.84 -13.57 -37.46
C ASN A 622 12.23 -13.66 -35.97
N GLY A 623 12.80 -14.78 -35.55
CA GLY A 623 13.27 -14.94 -34.17
C GLY A 623 12.17 -15.37 -33.21
N LEU A 624 11.52 -16.49 -33.50
CA LEU A 624 10.59 -17.15 -32.58
C LEU A 624 11.25 -18.39 -31.97
N ASN A 625 11.29 -18.45 -30.64
CA ASN A 625 11.77 -19.60 -29.89
C ASN A 625 10.65 -20.17 -29.02
N VAL A 626 10.17 -21.37 -29.32
CA VAL A 626 9.21 -22.13 -28.52
C VAL A 626 9.90 -23.40 -28.05
N SER A 627 10.37 -23.43 -26.80
CA SER A 627 11.16 -24.57 -26.31
C SER A 627 10.93 -24.98 -24.86
N GLY A 628 11.08 -26.28 -24.59
CA GLY A 628 10.97 -26.82 -23.23
C GLY A 628 9.56 -26.75 -22.63
N ASN A 629 8.53 -26.44 -23.41
CA ASN A 629 7.16 -26.31 -22.91
C ASN A 629 6.48 -27.69 -22.81
N THR A 630 5.51 -27.82 -21.92
CA THR A 630 4.61 -28.98 -21.86
C THR A 630 3.23 -28.57 -22.34
N PHE A 631 2.71 -29.23 -23.37
CA PHE A 631 1.35 -29.06 -23.87
C PHE A 631 0.51 -30.28 -23.53
N LYS A 632 -0.62 -30.07 -22.85
CA LYS A 632 -1.50 -31.16 -22.44
C LYS A 632 -2.96 -30.78 -22.62
N ALA A 633 -3.68 -31.56 -23.43
CA ALA A 633 -5.14 -31.57 -23.44
C ALA A 633 -5.68 -32.65 -22.49
N VAL A 634 -6.84 -32.38 -21.88
CA VAL A 634 -7.57 -33.29 -20.98
C VAL A 634 -9.05 -33.31 -21.39
N ASP A 635 -9.69 -34.46 -21.27
CA ASP A 635 -11.09 -34.69 -21.70
C ASP A 635 -11.32 -34.38 -23.18
N GLY A 636 -10.34 -34.72 -24.01
CA GLY A 636 -10.32 -34.51 -25.45
C GLY A 636 -8.90 -34.41 -25.98
N ASN A 637 -8.77 -34.48 -27.31
CA ASN A 637 -7.52 -34.17 -28.00
C ASN A 637 -7.66 -32.86 -28.75
N ILE A 638 -6.55 -32.14 -28.90
CA ILE A 638 -6.43 -31.02 -29.82
C ILE A 638 -5.64 -31.46 -31.05
N ASP A 639 -5.92 -30.88 -32.21
CA ASP A 639 -5.22 -31.30 -33.42
C ASP A 639 -3.76 -30.85 -33.40
N ARG A 640 -3.50 -29.62 -32.95
CA ARG A 640 -2.16 -29.00 -32.91
C ARG A 640 -2.08 -28.01 -31.74
N VAL A 641 -0.89 -27.45 -31.52
CA VAL A 641 -0.64 -26.45 -30.46
C VAL A 641 -0.58 -25.02 -31.00
N ASP A 642 -0.44 -24.85 -32.30
CA ASP A 642 -0.20 -23.59 -33.01
C ASP A 642 -1.29 -23.30 -34.07
N LYS A 643 -1.60 -22.01 -34.26
CA LYS A 643 -2.50 -21.49 -35.31
C LYS A 643 -1.91 -20.25 -35.97
N LEU A 644 -1.98 -20.18 -37.29
CA LEU A 644 -2.09 -18.89 -37.99
C LEU A 644 -3.59 -18.60 -38.13
N ASP A 645 -4.05 -17.52 -37.52
CA ASP A 645 -5.41 -17.01 -37.73
C ASP A 645 -5.39 -16.02 -38.90
N ASP A 646 -5.70 -16.52 -40.08
CA ASP A 646 -5.68 -15.79 -41.36
C ASP A 646 -7.02 -15.09 -41.67
N SER A 647 -7.88 -14.92 -40.65
CA SER A 647 -9.19 -14.30 -40.81
C SER A 647 -9.14 -12.82 -41.25
N ILE A 648 -7.97 -12.18 -41.14
CA ILE A 648 -7.73 -10.79 -41.59
C ILE A 648 -6.62 -10.80 -42.64
N ALA A 649 -5.41 -11.26 -42.28
CA ALA A 649 -4.29 -11.38 -43.20
C ALA A 649 -3.43 -12.61 -42.90
N THR A 650 -2.68 -13.05 -43.89
CA THR A 650 -1.75 -14.20 -43.79
C THR A 650 -0.30 -13.74 -43.52
N LEU A 651 0.60 -14.71 -43.33
CA LEU A 651 2.04 -14.48 -43.25
C LEU A 651 2.76 -15.03 -44.49
N ASP A 652 3.78 -14.33 -44.96
CA ASP A 652 4.76 -14.87 -45.90
C ASP A 652 5.75 -15.78 -45.14
N LEU A 653 5.35 -17.05 -44.98
CA LEU A 653 6.19 -18.08 -44.36
C LEU A 653 7.42 -18.45 -45.22
N GLY A 654 7.44 -18.05 -46.50
CA GLY A 654 8.62 -18.10 -47.36
C GLY A 654 9.71 -17.09 -46.97
N ARG A 655 9.41 -16.18 -46.04
CA ARG A 655 10.38 -15.22 -45.48
C ARG A 655 10.76 -15.52 -44.04
N SER A 656 10.23 -16.57 -43.40
CA SER A 656 10.55 -16.92 -42.02
C SER A 656 12.05 -17.09 -41.76
N ARG A 657 12.52 -16.60 -40.60
CA ARG A 657 13.91 -16.62 -40.15
C ARG A 657 14.00 -16.99 -38.67
N ASN A 658 15.05 -17.72 -38.30
CA ASN A 658 15.38 -18.07 -36.92
C ASN A 658 14.17 -18.59 -36.11
N ILE A 659 13.55 -19.66 -36.61
CA ILE A 659 12.40 -20.30 -35.97
C ILE A 659 12.85 -21.58 -35.28
N ASN A 660 12.88 -21.56 -33.95
CA ASN A 660 13.22 -22.70 -33.12
C ASN A 660 11.98 -23.22 -32.39
N TRP A 661 11.62 -24.47 -32.65
CA TRP A 661 10.52 -25.16 -31.98
C TRP A 661 10.99 -26.54 -31.53
N THR A 662 11.55 -26.63 -30.33
CA THR A 662 12.35 -27.79 -29.89
C THR A 662 12.16 -28.14 -28.42
N GLY A 663 12.32 -29.41 -28.06
CA GLY A 663 12.27 -29.85 -26.66
C GLY A 663 10.90 -29.67 -25.98
N ASN A 664 9.83 -29.48 -26.75
CA ASN A 664 8.47 -29.42 -26.21
C ASN A 664 7.90 -30.84 -26.06
N THR A 665 7.06 -31.04 -25.05
CA THR A 665 6.33 -32.29 -24.81
C THR A 665 4.87 -32.10 -25.14
N SER A 666 4.26 -33.05 -25.87
CA SER A 666 2.85 -32.97 -26.29
C SER A 666 2.08 -34.20 -25.82
N HIS A 667 0.99 -33.99 -25.07
CA HIS A 667 0.06 -35.01 -24.61
C HIS A 667 -1.35 -34.70 -25.09
N ALA A 668 -2.02 -35.70 -25.68
CA ALA A 668 -3.33 -35.54 -26.33
C ALA A 668 -3.34 -34.43 -27.41
N VAL A 669 -2.25 -34.35 -28.18
CA VAL A 669 -2.10 -33.51 -29.37
C VAL A 669 -1.91 -34.44 -30.58
N ASN A 670 -2.80 -34.36 -31.56
CA ASN A 670 -2.83 -35.31 -32.69
C ASN A 670 -1.63 -35.15 -33.63
N GLN A 671 -1.24 -33.91 -33.93
CA GLN A 671 -0.11 -33.57 -34.80
C GLN A 671 0.87 -32.67 -34.05
N TRP A 672 2.12 -33.14 -33.98
CA TRP A 672 3.19 -32.42 -33.30
C TRP A 672 3.78 -31.33 -34.19
N THR A 673 4.22 -30.26 -33.56
CA THR A 673 4.85 -29.11 -34.21
C THR A 673 6.33 -29.10 -33.87
N ALA A 674 7.20 -28.94 -34.87
CA ALA A 674 8.65 -28.95 -34.70
C ALA A 674 9.36 -28.18 -35.82
N SER A 675 10.44 -27.46 -35.47
CA SER A 675 11.37 -26.84 -36.42
C SER A 675 12.73 -26.66 -35.72
N PRO A 676 13.77 -27.43 -36.07
CA PRO A 676 13.78 -28.49 -37.08
C PRO A 676 12.85 -29.67 -36.75
N ALA A 677 12.28 -30.27 -37.78
CA ALA A 677 11.56 -31.54 -37.72
C ALA A 677 12.41 -32.66 -38.34
N MET A 678 12.46 -33.83 -37.71
CA MET A 678 13.12 -35.02 -38.26
C MET A 678 12.08 -36.09 -38.59
N LEU A 679 12.11 -36.59 -39.82
CA LEU A 679 11.22 -37.64 -40.32
C LEU A 679 12.03 -38.82 -40.81
N GLN A 680 11.50 -40.03 -40.57
CA GLN A 680 11.97 -41.24 -41.25
C GLN A 680 11.12 -41.48 -42.49
N VAL A 681 11.75 -41.41 -43.66
CA VAL A 681 11.11 -41.68 -44.95
C VAL A 681 11.51 -43.09 -45.41
N ASN A 682 10.51 -43.90 -45.74
CA ASN A 682 10.68 -45.27 -46.23
C ASN A 682 10.22 -45.36 -47.69
N GLN A 683 11.18 -45.45 -48.60
CA GLN A 683 10.91 -45.69 -50.00
C GLN A 683 10.84 -47.20 -50.26
N ALA A 684 9.64 -47.73 -50.53
CA ALA A 684 9.44 -49.17 -50.72
C ALA A 684 9.89 -49.67 -52.11
N THR A 685 9.70 -48.85 -53.15
CA THR A 685 10.03 -49.19 -54.55
C THR A 685 11.17 -48.31 -55.05
N PRO A 686 12.11 -48.85 -55.87
CA PRO A 686 13.23 -48.05 -56.37
C PRO A 686 12.75 -46.80 -57.11
N ALA A 687 13.16 -45.62 -56.63
CA ALA A 687 12.83 -44.32 -57.20
C ALA A 687 14.04 -43.39 -57.09
N SER A 688 14.24 -42.52 -58.09
CA SER A 688 15.33 -41.54 -58.09
C SER A 688 14.95 -40.23 -57.39
N SER A 689 13.67 -40.01 -57.10
CA SER A 689 13.17 -38.87 -56.33
C SER A 689 12.26 -39.39 -55.23
N TRP A 690 12.58 -39.08 -53.98
CA TRP A 690 11.78 -39.46 -52.82
C TRP A 690 11.13 -38.20 -52.25
N ALA A 691 9.80 -38.14 -52.25
CA ALA A 691 9.04 -37.06 -51.62
C ALA A 691 9.03 -37.24 -50.10
N CYS A 692 9.42 -36.19 -49.38
CA CYS A 692 9.45 -36.14 -47.92
C CYS A 692 8.49 -35.04 -47.47
N ASP A 693 7.33 -35.41 -46.95
CA ASP A 693 6.27 -34.46 -46.57
C ASP A 693 6.42 -33.98 -45.12
N PHE A 694 6.59 -32.66 -44.94
CA PHE A 694 6.67 -32.00 -43.63
C PHE A 694 5.45 -31.12 -43.30
N SER A 695 4.39 -31.12 -44.12
CA SER A 695 3.20 -30.25 -43.98
C SER A 695 2.59 -30.26 -42.57
N GLY A 696 2.48 -31.43 -41.95
CA GLY A 696 1.97 -31.58 -40.59
C GLY A 696 2.91 -31.05 -39.49
N TRP A 697 4.20 -30.92 -39.74
CA TRP A 697 5.20 -30.71 -38.69
C TRP A 697 5.61 -29.25 -38.51
N MET A 698 5.62 -28.48 -39.60
CA MET A 698 6.13 -27.11 -39.57
C MET A 698 5.17 -26.18 -38.80
N PRO A 699 5.67 -25.32 -37.90
CA PRO A 699 4.85 -24.32 -37.22
C PRO A 699 4.04 -23.47 -38.20
N PHE A 700 2.79 -23.19 -37.81
CA PHE A 700 1.83 -22.34 -38.50
C PHE A 700 1.49 -22.77 -39.92
N GLY A 701 1.65 -24.05 -40.25
CA GLY A 701 1.50 -24.55 -41.63
C GLY A 701 2.67 -24.14 -42.53
N GLY A 702 3.86 -23.96 -41.94
CA GLY A 702 5.05 -23.47 -42.62
C GLY A 702 5.59 -24.38 -43.72
N ARG A 703 6.50 -23.79 -44.50
CA ARG A 703 7.19 -24.44 -45.62
C ARG A 703 8.37 -25.27 -45.14
N ALA A 704 8.83 -26.25 -45.91
CA ALA A 704 10.08 -26.97 -45.63
C ALA A 704 11.24 -26.29 -46.38
N ARG A 705 11.85 -25.28 -45.75
CA ARG A 705 12.73 -24.31 -46.41
C ARG A 705 14.18 -24.72 -46.48
N ASN A 706 14.65 -25.46 -45.49
CA ASN A 706 16.06 -25.81 -45.37
C ASN A 706 16.22 -27.23 -44.84
N VAL A 707 17.10 -28.03 -45.44
CA VAL A 707 17.41 -29.39 -45.02
C VAL A 707 18.77 -29.37 -44.33
N THR A 708 18.79 -29.72 -43.04
CA THR A 708 20.00 -29.66 -42.22
C THR A 708 20.67 -31.01 -42.02
N GLY A 709 20.04 -32.11 -42.45
CA GLY A 709 20.65 -33.43 -42.40
C GLY A 709 19.86 -34.50 -43.15
N VAL A 710 20.58 -35.42 -43.79
CA VAL A 710 20.04 -36.64 -44.41
C VAL A 710 20.98 -37.79 -44.07
N VAL A 711 20.45 -38.87 -43.50
CA VAL A 711 21.22 -40.05 -43.13
C VAL A 711 20.45 -41.31 -43.50
N ALA A 712 21.09 -42.23 -44.22
CA ALA A 712 20.50 -43.54 -44.52
C ALA A 712 20.34 -44.37 -43.25
N VAL A 713 19.19 -45.05 -43.11
CA VAL A 713 18.90 -45.98 -42.03
C VAL A 713 19.03 -47.40 -42.58
N GLY A 714 20.21 -47.98 -42.39
CA GLY A 714 20.58 -49.26 -43.02
C GLY A 714 21.00 -49.10 -44.49
N ALA A 715 21.14 -50.23 -45.18
CA ALA A 715 21.57 -50.24 -46.57
C ALA A 715 20.47 -49.79 -47.52
N LEU A 716 20.79 -48.84 -48.40
CA LEU A 716 19.98 -48.52 -49.57
C LEU A 716 20.17 -49.60 -50.63
N ARG A 717 19.13 -49.86 -51.43
CA ARG A 717 19.17 -50.91 -52.46
C ARG A 717 18.60 -50.44 -53.79
N ASP A 718 19.16 -50.94 -54.87
CA ASP A 718 18.63 -50.75 -56.22
C ASP A 718 17.53 -51.78 -56.58
N ALA A 719 17.11 -51.79 -57.85
CA ALA A 719 16.13 -52.74 -58.36
C ALA A 719 16.62 -54.19 -58.37
N ALA A 720 17.94 -54.43 -58.45
CA ALA A 720 18.56 -55.74 -58.35
C ALA A 720 18.82 -56.17 -56.90
N ASN A 721 18.35 -55.39 -55.92
CA ASN A 721 18.60 -55.60 -54.49
C ASN A 721 20.08 -55.47 -54.08
N ALA A 722 20.95 -54.94 -54.94
CA ALA A 722 22.33 -54.68 -54.59
C ALA A 722 22.42 -53.46 -53.66
N THR A 723 23.34 -53.47 -52.71
CA THR A 723 23.57 -52.35 -51.79
C THR A 723 24.13 -51.15 -52.55
N ASP A 724 23.61 -49.97 -52.25
CA ASP A 724 24.09 -48.67 -52.73
C ASP A 724 24.62 -47.81 -51.58
N HIS A 725 25.66 -47.04 -51.87
CA HIS A 725 26.32 -46.08 -50.99
C HIS A 725 26.19 -44.63 -51.48
N ALA A 726 25.36 -44.38 -52.50
CA ALA A 726 25.07 -43.06 -53.01
C ALA A 726 24.48 -42.15 -51.93
N THR A 727 24.71 -40.85 -52.08
CA THR A 727 24.12 -39.78 -51.25
C THR A 727 23.21 -38.91 -52.11
N PRO A 728 22.04 -38.49 -51.61
CA PRO A 728 21.14 -37.63 -52.37
C PRO A 728 21.57 -36.17 -52.26
N TYR A 729 21.06 -35.32 -53.16
CA TYR A 729 20.86 -33.91 -52.86
C TYR A 729 19.40 -33.66 -52.50
N SER A 730 19.11 -32.59 -51.77
CA SER A 730 17.74 -32.19 -51.43
C SER A 730 17.29 -31.00 -52.25
N THR A 731 16.02 -31.00 -52.66
CA THR A 731 15.31 -29.84 -53.20
C THR A 731 14.17 -29.51 -52.24
N PRO A 732 14.31 -28.48 -51.38
CA PRO A 732 13.26 -28.04 -50.46
C PRO A 732 12.12 -27.30 -51.19
N GLU A 733 11.10 -26.89 -50.43
CA GLU A 733 9.94 -26.11 -50.90
C GLU A 733 9.20 -26.73 -52.10
N GLN A 734 9.03 -28.06 -52.09
CA GLN A 734 8.26 -28.80 -53.07
C GLN A 734 6.80 -28.99 -52.62
N GLY A 735 5.95 -29.47 -53.52
CA GLY A 735 4.52 -29.65 -53.28
C GLY A 735 3.74 -28.32 -53.36
N PRO A 736 2.40 -28.37 -53.28
CA PRO A 736 1.53 -27.20 -53.44
C PRO A 736 1.78 -26.12 -52.38
N ASP A 737 2.06 -26.53 -51.14
CA ASP A 737 2.25 -25.61 -50.00
C ASP A 737 3.73 -25.33 -49.70
N GLY A 738 4.66 -25.88 -50.50
CA GLY A 738 6.09 -25.79 -50.26
C GLY A 738 6.56 -26.52 -49.00
N ALA A 739 5.76 -27.45 -48.48
CA ALA A 739 6.06 -28.20 -47.26
C ALA A 739 6.75 -29.54 -47.51
N GLU A 740 7.04 -29.89 -48.76
CA GLU A 740 7.75 -31.12 -49.10
C GLU A 740 9.22 -30.86 -49.43
N VAL A 741 10.04 -31.90 -49.27
CA VAL A 741 11.41 -31.95 -49.77
C VAL A 741 11.54 -33.14 -50.72
N ALA A 742 12.06 -32.91 -51.91
CA ALA A 742 12.48 -33.99 -52.80
C ALA A 742 13.94 -34.38 -52.49
N LEU A 743 14.18 -35.64 -52.12
CA LEU A 743 15.52 -36.22 -52.08
C LEU A 743 15.82 -36.87 -53.42
N VAL A 744 16.80 -36.33 -54.14
CA VAL A 744 17.14 -36.77 -55.49
C VAL A 744 18.42 -37.60 -55.47
N TRP A 745 18.30 -38.81 -55.97
CA TRP A 745 19.34 -39.83 -56.04
C TRP A 745 19.87 -39.96 -57.47
N PRO A 746 21.15 -40.33 -57.65
CA PRO A 746 21.74 -40.50 -58.98
C PRO A 746 21.14 -41.68 -59.77
N ARG A 747 20.40 -42.58 -59.10
CA ARG A 747 19.72 -43.74 -59.69
C ARG A 747 18.52 -44.15 -58.83
N PRO A 748 17.58 -44.96 -59.35
CA PRO A 748 16.45 -45.44 -58.57
C PRO A 748 16.87 -46.31 -57.38
N LEU A 749 16.50 -45.90 -56.17
CA LEU A 749 16.82 -46.60 -54.92
C LEU A 749 15.59 -46.77 -54.04
N LYS A 750 15.63 -47.78 -53.18
CA LYS A 750 14.66 -48.06 -52.10
C LYS A 750 15.40 -48.24 -50.78
N GLY A 751 14.73 -47.99 -49.66
CA GLY A 751 15.30 -48.06 -48.33
C GLY A 751 14.72 -46.99 -47.41
N LYS A 752 15.45 -46.68 -46.33
CA LYS A 752 15.04 -45.71 -45.32
C LYS A 752 16.06 -44.61 -45.17
N VAL A 753 15.60 -43.40 -44.96
CA VAL A 753 16.43 -42.24 -44.58
C VAL A 753 15.78 -41.50 -43.43
N ASN A 754 16.59 -40.99 -42.51
CA ASN A 754 16.18 -39.92 -41.62
C ASN A 754 16.57 -38.60 -42.28
N ILE A 755 15.58 -37.71 -42.45
CA ILE A 755 15.77 -36.36 -42.99
C ILE A 755 15.35 -35.34 -41.94
N THR A 756 16.15 -34.30 -41.75
CA THR A 756 15.82 -33.17 -40.87
C THR A 756 15.66 -31.90 -41.71
N ALA A 757 14.52 -31.24 -41.59
CA ALA A 757 14.22 -30.00 -42.27
C ALA A 757 13.73 -28.92 -41.30
N ARG A 758 13.85 -27.66 -41.70
CA ARG A 758 13.42 -26.47 -40.94
C ARG A 758 12.48 -25.61 -41.76
N MET A 759 11.63 -24.86 -41.08
CA MET A 759 10.73 -23.90 -41.74
C MET A 759 11.36 -22.56 -42.09
N ASP A 760 12.64 -22.39 -41.79
CA ASP A 760 13.33 -21.11 -41.85
C ASP A 760 14.73 -21.24 -42.44
N ASN A 761 15.28 -20.10 -42.85
CA ASN A 761 16.69 -19.96 -43.16
C ASN A 761 17.37 -19.22 -42.01
N PRO A 762 18.10 -19.91 -41.10
CA PRO A 762 18.58 -19.30 -39.87
C PRO A 762 19.79 -18.36 -40.04
N PHE A 763 20.46 -18.35 -41.21
CA PHE A 763 21.69 -17.58 -41.49
C PHE A 763 21.51 -16.65 -42.69
#